data_AF-A0AB74VER2-F1
#
_entry.id   AF-A0AB74VER2-F1
#
_cell.length_a   1.000
_cell.length_b   1.000
_cell.length_c   1.000
_cell.angle_alpha   90.00
_cell.angle_beta   90.00
_cell.angle_gamma   90.00
#
_symmetry.space_group_name_H-M   'P 1'
#
loop_
_entity.id
_entity.type
_entity.pdbx_description
1 polymer ?
#
loop_
_entity_poly.entity_id
_entity_poly.type
_entity_poly.pdbx_seq_one_letter_code
_entity_poly.pdbx_strand_id
1 'polypeptide(L)'
;MIRGMGKVTSLLVAAATVASLVPFSGVNAAEIKRISADDGTIYNAIAYKDGRAYIDGEINDDEEAYYLANGKFNKLEDVDSGDDAVLFGEKYLDISDGDYTVDLDKGTVTDDDIKGDTEDDAAAALRKKIKDDTDDRYNETEANTIKDSNHGDLFDLIPGAKYNKVWYYTQYKAAQKSIDKNVNGLNGLDVAHQTFNVFTDEKGNYIDADYNLGKVKVTTTASSASGTTLTKTDTIENTNDAYDAADGIINGTNISGSDKLSASVVQDRVLAQDKDYIYRLATVKVTITTGAAATISEINGVKIDPNNSNDIFKVENNGQVVSFKAIQKISKTQASGDVDDAKYAKTVTTYALSDKDGKKLDAEELFINTSGNIVTTTNYTVAGGKLIAYNSEINNNDKVTVRAYTLKSSSGFYYADEEDQSKEDCENSKNQGAAVQTDVDGNLWRLDGGYIYKFDNTDDWDKVYRVDGSFDEFSVYDKDNIVAWSQDDDVYSVIGGKQSNSDPDDTPVVKTGWVQATDGTWTYNKEDGTKATGWLNLNGTWYYLKADGVMATGWLNLNGTWYYLNSSGAMATGWLNLNGTWYYLNQSGAMATGWANVNGTWYFLNGSGAMQTGWLNDNGTWYYLYSNGAMAANTVINGYRLSASGAWV
;
A
#
# COMPACT_ATOMS: atom_id res chain seq x y z
N MET A 1 0.47 -32.57 49.06
CA MET A 1 -0.75 -32.40 49.87
C MET A 1 -1.62 -31.41 49.11
N ILE A 2 -2.80 -31.85 48.71
CA ILE A 2 -3.72 -31.18 47.78
C ILE A 2 -4.28 -29.90 48.43
N ARG A 3 -4.21 -28.77 47.72
CA ARG A 3 -5.05 -27.57 47.86
C ARG A 3 -5.20 -27.05 46.42
N GLY A 4 -6.35 -26.94 45.79
CA GLY A 4 -7.74 -26.90 46.23
C GLY A 4 -8.41 -25.86 45.34
N MET A 5 -8.87 -26.28 44.15
CA MET A 5 -9.60 -25.46 43.17
C MET A 5 -10.95 -24.98 43.74
N GLY A 6 -11.37 -23.79 43.29
CA GLY A 6 -12.71 -23.23 43.43
C GLY A 6 -12.64 -21.80 44.01
N LYS A 7 -13.20 -20.75 43.39
CA LYS A 7 -14.29 -20.66 42.42
C LYS A 7 -14.09 -19.36 41.62
N VAL A 8 -14.21 -19.41 40.30
CA VAL A 8 -14.46 -18.21 39.49
C VAL A 8 -15.96 -18.02 39.45
N THR A 9 -16.49 -17.14 40.30
CA THR A 9 -17.85 -16.62 40.17
C THR A 9 -17.80 -15.51 39.13
N SER A 10 -18.14 -15.85 37.88
CA SER A 10 -18.47 -14.86 36.86
C SER A 10 -19.74 -14.14 37.29
N LEU A 11 -19.62 -12.88 37.69
CA LEU A 11 -20.75 -12.00 37.94
C LEU A 11 -21.38 -11.67 36.58
N LEU A 12 -22.64 -12.05 36.42
CA LEU A 12 -23.48 -11.66 35.30
C LEU A 12 -24.08 -10.30 35.69
N VAL A 13 -23.73 -9.22 35.00
CA VAL A 13 -24.34 -7.90 35.19
C VAL A 13 -25.11 -7.51 33.94
N ALA A 14 -26.34 -7.07 34.18
CA ALA A 14 -27.32 -6.66 33.19
C ALA A 14 -27.16 -5.17 32.90
N ALA A 15 -27.04 -4.79 31.64
CA ALA A 15 -27.27 -3.42 31.18
C ALA A 15 -28.66 -3.32 30.53
N ALA A 16 -29.39 -2.26 30.90
CA ALA A 16 -30.82 -2.08 30.67
C ALA A 16 -31.18 -1.62 29.24
N THR A 17 -32.44 -1.85 28.88
CA THR A 17 -33.04 -1.80 27.55
C THR A 17 -33.56 -0.42 27.06
N VAL A 18 -33.45 -0.22 25.73
CA VAL A 18 -34.46 0.29 24.75
C VAL A 18 -34.65 1.80 24.50
N ALA A 19 -34.57 2.18 23.21
CA ALA A 19 -35.63 2.92 22.51
C ALA A 19 -35.68 2.57 21.00
N SER A 20 -36.67 1.76 20.59
CA SER A 20 -37.15 1.65 19.20
C SER A 20 -38.12 2.79 18.87
N LEU A 21 -38.26 3.16 17.58
CA LEU A 21 -39.40 3.84 16.86
C LEU A 21 -38.84 4.99 15.98
N VAL A 22 -39.13 5.21 14.68
CA VAL A 22 -40.04 4.72 13.62
C VAL A 22 -39.35 5.05 12.26
N PRO A 23 -39.55 4.30 11.16
CA PRO A 23 -39.05 4.72 9.85
C PRO A 23 -39.81 5.97 9.35
N PHE A 24 -39.11 7.10 9.22
CA PHE A 24 -39.62 8.27 8.52
C PHE A 24 -39.32 8.08 7.02
N SER A 25 -40.39 7.98 6.24
CA SER A 25 -40.35 7.85 4.79
C SER A 25 -39.66 9.05 4.14
N GLY A 26 -38.60 8.80 3.36
CA GLY A 26 -38.09 9.79 2.41
C GLY A 26 -36.64 9.58 1.99
N VAL A 27 -36.47 9.13 0.74
CA VAL A 27 -35.26 9.21 -0.10
C VAL A 27 -34.16 8.17 0.19
N ASN A 28 -33.79 7.43 -0.86
CA ASN A 28 -32.70 6.45 -0.88
C ASN A 28 -31.37 7.07 -0.43
N ALA A 29 -30.96 6.81 0.80
CA ALA A 29 -29.58 6.75 1.24
C ALA A 29 -29.43 5.39 1.93
N ALA A 30 -28.30 4.68 1.74
CA ALA A 30 -28.03 3.50 2.54
C ALA A 30 -28.09 3.90 4.03
N GLU A 31 -28.86 3.19 4.85
CA GLU A 31 -28.94 3.50 6.28
C GLU A 31 -27.55 3.33 6.90
N ILE A 32 -26.96 4.42 7.40
CA ILE A 32 -25.67 4.40 8.09
C ILE A 32 -25.86 3.59 9.38
N LYS A 33 -24.98 2.60 9.61
CA LYS A 33 -25.06 1.73 10.78
C LYS A 33 -24.85 2.56 12.05
N ARG A 34 -25.82 2.50 12.97
CA ARG A 34 -25.72 3.09 14.32
C ARG A 34 -25.07 2.09 15.27
N ILE A 35 -24.13 2.59 16.06
CA ILE A 35 -23.44 1.86 17.13
C ILE A 35 -24.00 2.35 18.46
N SER A 36 -24.28 1.43 19.37
CA SER A 36 -24.68 1.74 20.74
C SER A 36 -23.45 2.01 21.59
N ALA A 37 -23.57 2.97 22.52
CA ALA A 37 -22.59 3.18 23.56
C ALA A 37 -22.88 2.29 24.77
N ASP A 38 -21.80 1.89 25.45
CA ASP A 38 -21.79 1.21 26.73
C ASP A 38 -21.23 2.19 27.79
N ASP A 39 -21.67 2.03 29.04
CA ASP A 39 -21.20 2.84 30.17
C ASP A 39 -19.79 2.36 30.60
N GLY A 40 -18.88 3.30 30.82
CA GLY A 40 -17.51 3.07 31.29
C GLY A 40 -16.54 4.12 30.76
N THR A 41 -15.45 4.33 31.49
CA THR A 41 -14.47 5.37 31.17
C THR A 41 -13.27 4.73 30.49
N ILE A 42 -12.99 5.09 29.24
CA ILE A 42 -11.73 4.70 28.56
C ILE A 42 -10.75 5.86 28.63
N TYR A 43 -9.52 5.57 29.06
CA TYR A 43 -8.40 6.51 29.08
C TYR A 43 -7.55 6.39 27.81
N ASN A 44 -7.36 5.16 27.35
CA ASN A 44 -6.63 4.87 26.11
C ASN A 44 -7.12 3.54 25.51
N ALA A 45 -7.09 3.42 24.18
CA ALA A 45 -7.39 2.17 23.50
C ALA A 45 -6.56 1.99 22.23
N ILE A 46 -6.11 0.76 22.00
CA ILE A 46 -5.47 0.35 20.74
C ILE A 46 -6.29 -0.79 20.13
N ALA A 47 -7.09 -0.46 19.11
CA ALA A 47 -7.86 -1.44 18.37
C ALA A 47 -6.95 -2.44 17.65
N TYR A 48 -7.41 -3.66 17.47
CA TYR A 48 -6.66 -4.72 16.79
C TYR A 48 -7.60 -5.66 16.03
N LYS A 49 -7.05 -6.40 15.07
CA LYS A 49 -7.81 -7.34 14.23
C LYS A 49 -8.62 -8.36 15.04
N ASP A 50 -9.68 -8.88 14.42
CA ASP A 50 -10.56 -9.93 14.96
C ASP A 50 -11.34 -9.52 16.23
N GLY A 51 -11.63 -8.23 16.38
CA GLY A 51 -12.36 -7.67 17.51
C GLY A 51 -11.57 -7.67 18.81
N ARG A 52 -10.24 -7.53 18.68
CA ARG A 52 -9.34 -7.44 19.81
C ARG A 52 -8.96 -6.00 20.05
N ALA A 53 -8.61 -5.67 21.29
CA ALA A 53 -8.07 -4.36 21.61
C ALA A 53 -7.28 -4.43 22.91
N TYR A 54 -6.33 -3.52 23.06
CA TYR A 54 -5.93 -3.04 24.37
C TYR A 54 -6.88 -1.92 24.79
N ILE A 55 -7.36 -1.95 26.03
CA ILE A 55 -8.25 -0.94 26.62
C ILE A 55 -7.69 -0.62 28.00
N ASP A 56 -7.35 0.62 28.25
CA ASP A 56 -7.05 1.16 29.57
C ASP A 56 -8.25 2.01 30.04
N GLY A 57 -8.84 1.67 31.19
CA GLY A 57 -10.02 2.37 31.67
C GLY A 57 -10.71 1.75 32.88
N GLU A 58 -11.78 2.41 33.32
CA GLU A 58 -12.70 1.94 34.36
C GLU A 58 -13.92 1.26 33.72
N ILE A 59 -13.97 -0.07 33.80
CA ILE A 59 -14.99 -0.91 33.18
C ILE A 59 -15.69 -1.76 34.24
N ASN A 60 -16.99 -1.54 34.46
CA ASN A 60 -17.78 -2.16 35.54
C ASN A 60 -17.24 -1.88 36.95
N ASP A 61 -16.89 -0.62 37.24
CA ASP A 61 -16.35 -0.15 38.53
C ASP A 61 -14.94 -0.70 38.88
N ASP A 62 -14.26 -1.37 37.94
CA ASP A 62 -12.88 -1.82 38.07
C ASP A 62 -12.00 -0.98 37.13
N GLU A 63 -10.99 -0.29 37.67
CA GLU A 63 -10.00 0.50 36.93
C GLU A 63 -8.76 -0.36 36.65
N GLU A 64 -8.58 -0.78 35.40
CA GLU A 64 -7.55 -1.74 35.01
C GLU A 64 -7.12 -1.55 33.54
N ALA A 65 -5.95 -2.10 33.19
CA ALA A 65 -5.59 -2.36 31.80
C ALA A 65 -6.15 -3.73 31.34
N TYR A 66 -6.86 -3.73 30.22
CA TYR A 66 -7.52 -4.90 29.66
C TYR A 66 -7.03 -5.27 28.27
N TYR A 67 -6.97 -6.57 28.02
CA TYR A 67 -7.01 -7.15 26.69
C TYR A 67 -8.43 -7.62 26.37
N LEU A 68 -9.07 -6.91 25.45
CA LEU A 68 -10.36 -7.29 24.90
C LEU A 68 -10.17 -8.43 23.88
N ALA A 69 -10.84 -9.55 24.10
CA ALA A 69 -10.91 -10.63 23.12
C ALA A 69 -12.23 -11.38 23.24
N ASN A 70 -12.84 -11.70 22.09
CA ASN A 70 -14.13 -12.39 22.03
C ASN A 70 -15.24 -11.71 22.84
N GLY A 71 -15.24 -10.37 22.87
CA GLY A 71 -16.22 -9.57 23.63
C GLY A 71 -16.03 -9.60 25.15
N LYS A 72 -14.85 -10.03 25.63
CA LYS A 72 -14.53 -10.05 27.06
C LYS A 72 -13.29 -9.24 27.37
N PHE A 73 -13.38 -8.40 28.39
CA PHE A 73 -12.26 -7.67 28.98
C PHE A 73 -11.49 -8.60 29.91
N ASN A 74 -10.22 -8.86 29.59
CA ASN A 74 -9.34 -9.70 30.40
C ASN A 74 -8.27 -8.79 30.98
N LYS A 75 -8.19 -8.70 32.31
CA LYS A 75 -7.15 -7.91 33.00
C LYS A 75 -5.75 -8.36 32.58
N LEU A 76 -4.85 -7.40 32.37
CA LEU A 76 -3.43 -7.59 32.17
C LEU A 76 -2.73 -7.43 33.54
N GLU A 77 -2.35 -8.54 34.17
CA GLU A 77 -1.96 -8.58 35.59
C GLU A 77 -0.70 -7.77 35.97
N ASP A 78 0.08 -7.31 35.00
CA ASP A 78 1.34 -6.57 35.19
C ASP A 78 1.34 -5.17 34.55
N VAL A 79 0.23 -4.75 33.94
CA VAL A 79 0.09 -3.42 33.32
C VAL A 79 -0.86 -2.61 34.19
N ASP A 80 -0.39 -1.50 34.73
CA ASP A 80 -1.21 -0.64 35.56
C ASP A 80 -2.08 0.27 34.66
N SER A 81 -3.25 0.65 35.16
CA SER A 81 -4.09 1.63 34.47
C SER A 81 -3.45 3.01 34.52
N GLY A 82 -3.52 3.77 33.42
CA GLY A 82 -2.86 5.05 33.24
C GLY A 82 -1.46 4.98 32.64
N ASP A 83 -0.91 3.77 32.43
CA ASP A 83 0.38 3.59 31.76
C ASP A 83 0.27 3.92 30.25
N ASP A 84 1.25 4.66 29.74
CA ASP A 84 1.32 5.02 28.31
C ASP A 84 1.63 3.80 27.44
N ALA A 85 0.66 3.39 26.61
CA ALA A 85 0.80 2.29 25.66
C ALA A 85 1.05 2.77 24.22
N VAL A 86 2.22 2.46 23.67
CA VAL A 86 2.64 2.88 22.32
C VAL A 86 2.75 1.69 21.39
N LEU A 87 2.08 1.73 20.24
CA LEU A 87 2.16 0.67 19.23
C LEU A 87 3.58 0.57 18.63
N PHE A 88 4.15 -0.63 18.66
CA PHE A 88 5.41 -1.00 18.03
C PHE A 88 5.25 -2.21 17.09
N GLY A 89 5.82 -2.08 15.89
CA GLY A 89 5.77 -3.12 14.86
C GLY A 89 4.35 -3.56 14.50
N GLU A 90 4.16 -4.85 14.25
CA GLU A 90 2.89 -5.38 13.73
C GLU A 90 1.83 -5.66 14.81
N LYS A 91 2.22 -5.68 16.10
CA LYS A 91 1.38 -6.23 17.18
C LYS A 91 1.80 -5.94 18.62
N TYR A 92 2.91 -5.26 18.85
CA TYR A 92 3.42 -5.06 20.20
C TYR A 92 3.00 -3.71 20.73
N LEU A 93 2.68 -3.61 22.02
CA LEU A 93 2.56 -2.33 22.71
C LEU A 93 3.71 -2.22 23.70
N ASP A 94 4.48 -1.15 23.56
CA ASP A 94 5.51 -0.71 24.49
C ASP A 94 4.83 0.08 25.62
N ILE A 95 4.96 -0.38 26.86
CA ILE A 95 4.31 0.22 28.04
C ILE A 95 5.36 1.02 28.82
N SER A 96 5.27 2.35 28.71
CA SER A 96 6.38 3.28 28.95
C SER A 96 6.88 3.35 30.41
N ASP A 97 6.01 3.05 31.38
CA ASP A 97 6.35 3.16 32.81
C ASP A 97 6.71 1.81 33.47
N GLY A 98 6.59 0.70 32.74
CA GLY A 98 6.68 -0.65 33.31
C GLY A 98 7.82 -1.54 32.80
N ASP A 99 8.59 -1.12 31.80
CA ASP A 99 9.48 -2.01 31.02
C ASP A 99 8.74 -3.26 30.48
N TYR A 100 7.42 -3.14 30.25
CA TYR A 100 6.58 -4.24 29.81
C TYR A 100 6.18 -4.10 28.34
N THR A 101 6.06 -5.23 27.66
CA THR A 101 5.51 -5.32 26.31
C THR A 101 4.25 -6.18 26.28
N VAL A 102 3.20 -5.71 25.62
CA VAL A 102 1.96 -6.48 25.36
C VAL A 102 1.97 -7.05 23.94
N ASP A 103 1.77 -8.36 23.77
CA ASP A 103 1.57 -9.02 22.46
C ASP A 103 0.07 -9.06 22.12
N LEU A 104 -0.42 -8.17 21.24
CA LEU A 104 -1.83 -8.07 20.84
C LEU A 104 -2.36 -9.31 20.11
N ASP A 105 -1.49 -10.18 19.59
CA ASP A 105 -1.96 -11.46 19.04
C ASP A 105 -2.45 -12.42 20.13
N LYS A 106 -1.91 -12.31 21.35
CA LYS A 106 -2.11 -13.28 22.43
C LYS A 106 -2.76 -12.68 23.69
N GLY A 107 -2.65 -11.38 23.89
CA GLY A 107 -3.01 -10.72 25.16
C GLY A 107 -2.08 -11.08 26.30
N THR A 108 -0.80 -11.29 26.01
CA THR A 108 0.22 -11.64 27.01
C THR A 108 1.15 -10.47 27.26
N VAL A 109 1.54 -10.27 28.52
CA VAL A 109 2.54 -9.30 28.96
C VAL A 109 3.89 -10.00 29.14
N THR A 110 4.98 -9.30 28.85
CA THR A 110 6.36 -9.72 29.11
C THR A 110 7.18 -8.54 29.60
N ASP A 111 8.21 -8.78 30.40
CA ASP A 111 9.19 -7.79 30.90
C ASP A 111 10.38 -7.58 29.95
N ASP A 112 10.28 -8.10 28.72
CA ASP A 112 11.27 -7.89 27.67
C ASP A 112 10.99 -6.54 27.00
N ASP A 113 12.03 -5.70 26.87
CA ASP A 113 12.00 -4.47 26.06
C ASP A 113 12.09 -4.82 24.57
N ILE A 114 11.01 -5.36 24.01
CA ILE A 114 10.98 -5.83 22.63
C ILE A 114 11.35 -4.70 21.65
N LYS A 115 10.93 -3.46 21.93
CA LYS A 115 11.18 -2.32 21.04
C LYS A 115 12.65 -1.91 21.08
N GLY A 116 13.21 -1.69 22.27
CA GLY A 116 14.62 -1.35 22.46
C GLY A 116 15.54 -2.47 21.96
N ASP A 117 15.26 -3.73 22.31
CA ASP A 117 16.02 -4.88 21.84
C ASP A 117 15.99 -5.00 20.31
N THR A 118 14.82 -4.79 19.68
CA THR A 118 14.70 -4.82 18.21
C THR A 118 15.51 -3.69 17.57
N GLU A 119 15.50 -2.50 18.16
CA GLU A 119 16.28 -1.35 17.70
C GLU A 119 17.78 -1.62 17.79
N ASP A 120 18.25 -2.07 18.95
CA ASP A 120 19.65 -2.40 19.22
C ASP A 120 20.16 -3.52 18.31
N ASP A 121 19.37 -4.58 18.13
CA ASP A 121 19.69 -5.70 17.23
C ASP A 121 19.76 -5.24 15.77
N ALA A 122 18.80 -4.42 15.32
CA ALA A 122 18.78 -3.87 13.97
C ALA A 122 20.01 -3.00 13.71
N ALA A 123 20.32 -2.10 14.65
CA ALA A 123 21.48 -1.23 14.63
C ALA A 123 22.80 -2.03 14.62
N ALA A 124 22.92 -3.06 15.47
CA ALA A 124 24.09 -3.93 15.51
C ALA A 124 24.27 -4.75 14.22
N ALA A 125 23.18 -5.32 13.70
CA ALA A 125 23.17 -6.06 12.45
C ALA A 125 23.54 -5.17 11.26
N LEU A 126 23.02 -3.94 11.22
CA LEU A 126 23.35 -2.94 10.20
C LEU A 126 24.84 -2.61 10.20
N ARG A 127 25.40 -2.24 11.37
CA ARG A 127 26.84 -1.92 11.51
C ARG A 127 27.72 -3.04 10.99
N LYS A 128 27.40 -4.29 11.33
CA LYS A 128 28.15 -5.46 10.88
C LYS A 128 28.12 -5.60 9.37
N LYS A 129 26.94 -5.48 8.74
CA LYS A 129 26.79 -5.63 7.30
C LYS A 129 27.43 -4.51 6.50
N ILE A 130 27.36 -3.27 6.98
CA ILE A 130 28.07 -2.15 6.34
C ILE A 130 29.59 -2.35 6.44
N LYS A 131 30.11 -2.74 7.59
CA LYS A 131 31.55 -2.99 7.76
C LYS A 131 32.10 -4.08 6.85
N ASP A 132 31.29 -5.11 6.57
CA ASP A 132 31.73 -6.29 5.83
C ASP A 132 31.63 -6.13 4.29
N ASP A 133 30.93 -5.09 3.77
CA ASP A 133 30.39 -5.10 2.39
C ASP A 133 30.33 -3.69 1.74
N THR A 134 31.25 -2.74 1.98
CA THR A 134 31.09 -1.36 1.46
C THR A 134 32.38 -0.64 0.99
N ASP A 135 33.27 -1.30 0.23
CA ASP A 135 34.57 -0.78 -0.27
C ASP A 135 34.61 0.74 -0.55
N ASP A 136 35.11 1.51 0.42
CA ASP A 136 35.26 2.97 0.36
C ASP A 136 33.96 3.80 0.12
N ARG A 137 32.78 3.22 0.32
CA ARG A 137 31.50 3.96 0.28
C ARG A 137 31.30 4.76 1.57
N TYR A 138 31.34 4.08 2.71
CA TYR A 138 31.16 4.67 4.04
C TYR A 138 32.48 4.77 4.80
N ASN A 139 32.58 5.74 5.72
CA ASN A 139 33.73 5.86 6.59
C ASN A 139 33.75 4.71 7.60
N GLU A 140 34.65 3.74 7.43
CA GLU A 140 34.72 2.53 8.27
C GLU A 140 34.94 2.80 9.77
N THR A 141 35.66 3.87 10.12
CA THR A 141 35.95 4.18 11.53
C THR A 141 34.70 4.66 12.25
N GLU A 142 33.91 5.50 11.58
CA GLU A 142 32.72 6.14 12.15
C GLU A 142 31.43 5.36 11.86
N ALA A 143 31.44 4.44 10.88
CA ALA A 143 30.36 3.51 10.61
C ALA A 143 30.07 2.56 11.79
N ASN A 144 31.05 2.35 12.69
CA ASN A 144 30.87 1.53 13.88
C ASN A 144 30.16 2.26 15.03
N THR A 145 29.99 3.58 14.92
CA THR A 145 29.39 4.43 15.95
C THR A 145 28.23 5.18 15.34
N ILE A 146 27.18 4.45 14.89
CA ILE A 146 25.89 5.05 14.42
C ILE A 146 25.69 6.33 15.22
N LYS A 147 25.72 7.49 14.56
CA LYS A 147 26.08 8.77 15.17
C LYS A 147 25.35 9.02 16.51
N ASP A 148 26.03 8.79 17.62
CA ASP A 148 25.71 9.30 18.97
C ASP A 148 26.88 10.24 19.33
N SER A 149 26.72 11.56 19.40
CA SER A 149 26.46 12.21 20.70
C SER A 149 26.33 13.75 20.62
N ASN A 150 26.01 14.31 19.45
CA ASN A 150 25.83 15.77 19.34
C ASN A 150 24.62 16.24 18.52
N HIS A 151 23.82 15.36 17.90
CA HIS A 151 22.60 15.71 17.14
C HIS A 151 21.48 14.65 17.21
N GLY A 152 21.29 13.99 18.36
CA GLY A 152 20.23 12.99 18.55
C GLY A 152 20.49 11.69 17.77
N ASP A 153 20.16 10.56 18.37
CA ASP A 153 20.38 9.23 17.80
C ASP A 153 19.53 9.06 16.53
N LEU A 154 20.11 9.33 15.36
CA LEU A 154 19.40 9.20 14.07
C LEU A 154 19.33 7.71 13.66
N PHE A 155 18.62 6.90 14.44
CA PHE A 155 18.18 5.56 14.08
C PHE A 155 16.66 5.50 14.24
N ASP A 156 15.98 6.32 13.45
CA ASP A 156 14.56 6.61 13.65
C ASP A 156 13.68 5.57 12.95
N LEU A 157 12.56 5.23 13.59
CA LEU A 157 11.49 4.48 12.94
C LEU A 157 10.96 5.23 11.72
N ILE A 158 10.84 4.53 10.59
CA ILE A 158 10.23 5.09 9.40
C ILE A 158 8.72 5.22 9.65
N PRO A 159 8.13 6.44 9.52
CA PRO A 159 6.70 6.65 9.73
C PRO A 159 5.87 5.93 8.65
N GLY A 160 4.60 5.67 8.94
CA GLY A 160 3.67 5.07 7.99
C GLY A 160 2.38 4.60 8.66
N ALA A 161 1.61 3.78 7.94
CA ALA A 161 0.42 3.14 8.50
C ALA A 161 0.76 2.32 9.76
N LYS A 162 -0.23 2.19 10.65
CA LYS A 162 -0.08 1.38 11.87
C LYS A 162 0.14 -0.10 11.52
N TYR A 163 0.72 -0.85 12.46
CA TYR A 163 0.94 -2.30 12.35
C TYR A 163 1.85 -2.73 11.18
N ASN A 164 2.68 -1.81 10.68
CA ASN A 164 3.64 -2.11 9.63
C ASN A 164 4.87 -2.85 10.17
N LYS A 165 5.55 -3.55 9.27
CA LYS A 165 6.89 -4.05 9.53
C LYS A 165 7.84 -2.90 9.85
N VAL A 166 8.66 -3.12 10.86
CA VAL A 166 9.63 -2.14 11.34
C VAL A 166 10.73 -1.92 10.30
N TRP A 167 10.96 -0.65 9.99
CA TRP A 167 12.10 -0.16 9.22
C TRP A 167 12.65 1.08 9.91
N TYR A 168 13.96 1.26 9.84
CA TYR A 168 14.68 2.37 10.42
C TYR A 168 15.38 3.20 9.35
N TYR A 169 15.56 4.48 9.65
CA TYR A 169 16.33 5.43 8.87
C TYR A 169 17.54 5.90 9.67
N THR A 170 18.70 5.98 9.02
CA THR A 170 19.91 6.53 9.60
C THR A 170 20.81 7.17 8.55
N GLN A 171 21.91 7.80 8.99
CA GLN A 171 22.91 8.41 8.13
C GLN A 171 24.32 7.95 8.48
N TYR A 172 25.07 7.57 7.46
CA TYR A 172 26.48 7.21 7.58
C TYR A 172 27.37 8.29 6.96
N LYS A 173 28.52 8.57 7.59
CA LYS A 173 29.51 9.46 6.97
C LYS A 173 30.12 8.80 5.75
N ALA A 174 30.29 9.56 4.68
CA ALA A 174 30.93 9.09 3.46
C ALA A 174 32.43 8.85 3.70
N ALA A 175 33.01 7.87 3.02
CA ALA A 175 34.45 7.71 3.04
C ALA A 175 35.15 8.85 2.28
N GLN A 176 36.42 9.13 2.61
CA GLN A 176 37.18 10.19 1.95
C GLN A 176 37.25 10.02 0.43
N LYS A 177 37.37 8.78 -0.06
CA LYS A 177 37.40 8.49 -1.51
C LYS A 177 36.08 8.86 -2.20
N SER A 178 34.94 8.66 -1.55
CA SER A 178 33.63 9.07 -2.06
C SER A 178 33.52 10.60 -2.15
N ILE A 179 34.05 11.31 -1.15
CA ILE A 179 34.12 12.78 -1.14
C ILE A 179 35.05 13.31 -2.24
N ASP A 180 36.24 12.73 -2.38
CA ASP A 180 37.23 13.14 -3.39
C ASP A 180 36.70 12.93 -4.82
N LYS A 181 35.93 11.86 -5.03
CA LYS A 181 35.22 11.57 -6.30
C LYS A 181 33.96 12.43 -6.50
N ASN A 182 33.59 13.28 -5.54
CA ASN A 182 32.36 14.09 -5.56
C ASN A 182 31.08 13.27 -5.78
N VAL A 183 31.04 12.06 -5.22
CA VAL A 183 29.88 11.20 -5.32
C VAL A 183 28.68 11.88 -4.66
N ASN A 184 27.49 11.81 -5.27
CA ASN A 184 26.28 12.50 -4.79
C ASN A 184 26.50 14.00 -4.47
N GLY A 185 27.47 14.66 -5.13
CA GLY A 185 27.78 16.06 -4.88
C GLY A 185 28.39 16.36 -3.51
N LEU A 186 29.02 15.36 -2.86
CA LEU A 186 29.59 15.50 -1.52
C LEU A 186 30.78 16.47 -1.43
N ASN A 187 31.52 16.67 -2.54
CA ASN A 187 32.70 17.51 -2.53
C ASN A 187 32.31 18.98 -2.34
N GLY A 188 32.91 19.62 -1.33
CA GLY A 188 32.64 21.02 -1.00
C GLY A 188 31.44 21.23 -0.08
N LEU A 189 30.71 20.19 0.31
CA LEU A 189 29.79 20.24 1.45
C LEU A 189 30.59 20.30 2.76
N ASP A 190 30.01 20.88 3.81
CA ASP A 190 30.61 20.79 5.14
C ASP A 190 30.55 19.36 5.68
N VAL A 191 31.42 19.08 6.66
CA VAL A 191 31.65 17.73 7.21
C VAL A 191 30.37 17.09 7.79
N ALA A 192 29.41 17.88 8.28
CA ALA A 192 28.18 17.33 8.85
C ALA A 192 27.25 16.75 7.77
N HIS A 193 27.31 17.29 6.55
CA HIS A 193 26.49 16.90 5.40
C HIS A 193 27.21 15.99 4.40
N GLN A 194 28.45 15.59 4.70
CA GLN A 194 29.17 14.57 3.92
C GLN A 194 28.70 13.16 4.33
N THR A 195 27.41 12.87 4.11
CA THR A 195 26.75 11.64 4.53
C THR A 195 25.92 11.00 3.42
N PHE A 196 25.61 9.72 3.61
CA PHE A 196 24.62 8.97 2.83
C PHE A 196 23.48 8.52 3.74
N ASN A 197 22.26 8.57 3.21
CA ASN A 197 21.05 8.07 3.86
C ASN A 197 20.94 6.56 3.69
N VAL A 198 20.62 5.86 4.78
CA VAL A 198 20.47 4.41 4.81
C VAL A 198 19.12 4.05 5.42
N PHE A 199 18.40 3.14 4.77
CA PHE A 199 17.22 2.50 5.34
C PHE A 199 17.53 1.05 5.66
N THR A 200 17.04 0.53 6.79
CA THR A 200 17.26 -0.86 7.18
C THR A 200 16.02 -1.49 7.78
N ASP A 201 15.85 -2.81 7.60
CA ASP A 201 14.89 -3.59 8.38
C ASP A 201 15.47 -4.03 9.75
N GLU A 202 14.63 -4.68 10.56
CA GLU A 202 14.96 -5.27 11.87
C GLU A 202 16.16 -6.25 11.84
N LYS A 203 16.54 -6.76 10.66
CA LYS A 203 17.63 -7.75 10.50
C LYS A 203 18.89 -7.10 9.97
N GLY A 204 18.94 -5.78 9.86
CA GLY A 204 20.05 -5.04 9.26
C GLY A 204 20.11 -5.15 7.73
N ASN A 205 19.10 -5.69 7.03
CA ASN A 205 19.09 -5.67 5.56
C ASN A 205 18.84 -4.23 5.12
N TYR A 206 19.83 -3.64 4.46
CA TYR A 206 19.88 -2.20 4.27
C TYR A 206 19.89 -1.78 2.81
N ILE A 207 19.57 -0.51 2.59
CA ILE A 207 19.58 0.16 1.30
C ILE A 207 20.34 1.48 1.46
N ASP A 208 21.42 1.67 0.68
CA ASP A 208 21.92 2.99 0.32
C ASP A 208 20.81 3.70 -0.47
N ALA A 209 20.23 4.72 0.16
CA ALA A 209 19.07 5.43 -0.38
C ALA A 209 19.45 6.53 -1.39
N ASP A 210 20.74 6.84 -1.53
CA ASP A 210 21.19 8.01 -2.30
C ASP A 210 21.85 7.65 -3.62
N TYR A 211 22.24 6.38 -3.85
CA TYR A 211 22.81 5.97 -5.13
C TYR A 211 21.81 5.97 -6.29
N ASN A 212 20.71 5.23 -6.18
CA ASN A 212 19.75 5.03 -7.27
C ASN A 212 18.76 6.20 -7.35
N LEU A 213 18.82 6.98 -8.43
CA LEU A 213 17.93 8.13 -8.65
C LEU A 213 16.63 7.74 -9.37
N GLY A 214 16.52 6.50 -9.86
CA GLY A 214 15.63 6.18 -10.96
C GLY A 214 16.08 6.88 -12.25
N LYS A 215 15.21 6.91 -13.25
CA LYS A 215 15.54 7.47 -14.57
C LYS A 215 15.24 8.96 -14.63
N VAL A 216 16.28 9.78 -14.72
CA VAL A 216 16.18 11.24 -14.94
C VAL A 216 16.82 11.56 -16.30
N LYS A 217 15.98 11.74 -17.31
CA LYS A 217 16.39 12.13 -18.66
C LYS A 217 16.67 13.62 -18.71
N VAL A 218 17.83 14.03 -19.18
CA VAL A 218 18.26 15.43 -19.20
C VAL A 218 18.62 15.83 -20.62
N THR A 219 18.02 16.91 -21.12
CA THR A 219 18.41 17.52 -22.40
C THR A 219 19.25 18.76 -22.14
N THR A 220 20.47 18.79 -22.67
CA THR A 220 21.39 19.91 -22.61
C THR A 220 21.57 20.55 -23.98
N THR A 221 21.80 21.86 -24.00
CA THR A 221 22.00 22.65 -25.22
C THR A 221 23.25 23.52 -25.14
N ALA A 222 23.92 23.71 -26.27
CA ALA A 222 25.04 24.63 -26.39
C ALA A 222 25.04 25.35 -27.76
N SER A 223 25.86 26.38 -27.92
CA SER A 223 26.02 27.11 -29.18
C SER A 223 27.18 26.54 -30.02
N SER A 224 26.95 26.39 -31.32
CA SER A 224 27.99 26.07 -32.31
C SER A 224 28.71 27.32 -32.84
N ALA A 225 29.79 27.11 -33.62
CA ALA A 225 30.52 28.19 -34.31
C ALA A 225 29.64 28.98 -35.29
N SER A 226 28.64 28.34 -35.87
CA SER A 226 27.72 28.93 -36.84
C SER A 226 26.45 29.52 -36.18
N GLY A 227 26.36 29.50 -34.84
CA GLY A 227 25.20 29.98 -34.10
C GLY A 227 24.01 29.00 -34.09
N THR A 228 24.21 27.75 -34.54
CA THR A 228 23.19 26.71 -34.42
C THR A 228 23.20 26.10 -33.01
N THR A 229 22.03 25.75 -32.49
CA THR A 229 21.90 25.03 -31.23
C THR A 229 22.33 23.58 -31.40
N LEU A 230 23.28 23.15 -30.59
CA LEU A 230 23.67 21.75 -30.42
C LEU A 230 22.88 21.17 -29.24
N THR A 231 22.44 19.93 -29.35
CA THR A 231 21.60 19.27 -28.33
C THR A 231 22.15 17.89 -28.02
N LYS A 232 22.18 17.53 -26.75
CA LYS A 232 22.48 16.18 -26.26
C LYS A 232 21.45 15.81 -25.20
N THR A 233 20.98 14.57 -25.26
CA THR A 233 20.09 14.01 -24.25
C THR A 233 20.73 12.78 -23.67
N ASP A 234 20.77 12.70 -22.34
CA ASP A 234 21.28 11.56 -21.59
C ASP A 234 20.26 11.13 -20.51
N THR A 235 20.37 9.92 -19.98
CA THR A 235 19.54 9.43 -18.87
C THR A 235 20.42 9.13 -17.68
N ILE A 236 20.31 9.97 -16.67
CA ILE A 236 20.98 9.80 -15.39
C ILE A 236 20.20 8.75 -14.60
N GLU A 237 20.87 7.68 -14.17
CA GLU A 237 20.24 6.60 -13.38
C GLU A 237 20.73 6.59 -11.92
N ASN A 238 21.89 7.18 -11.65
CA ASN A 238 22.52 7.17 -10.33
C ASN A 238 23.38 8.41 -10.05
N THR A 239 23.83 8.55 -8.81
CA THR A 239 24.61 9.69 -8.31
C THR A 239 26.13 9.54 -8.36
N ASN A 240 26.65 8.40 -8.80
CA ASN A 240 28.10 8.13 -8.81
C ASN A 240 28.72 8.36 -10.19
N ASP A 241 27.90 8.31 -11.24
CA ASP A 241 28.38 8.36 -12.62
C ASP A 241 28.38 9.79 -13.19
N ALA A 242 29.24 9.97 -14.19
CA ALA A 242 29.25 11.13 -15.06
C ALA A 242 28.66 10.77 -16.43
N TYR A 243 28.01 11.75 -17.04
CA TYR A 243 27.26 11.62 -18.28
C TYR A 243 27.66 12.72 -19.26
N ASP A 244 27.25 12.57 -20.51
CA ASP A 244 27.59 13.52 -21.56
C ASP A 244 26.60 14.71 -21.59
N ALA A 245 27.14 15.92 -21.54
CA ALA A 245 26.43 17.13 -21.93
C ALA A 245 26.69 17.45 -23.42
N ALA A 246 25.98 18.44 -23.96
CA ALA A 246 26.21 18.93 -25.32
C ALA A 246 27.62 19.55 -25.45
N ASP A 247 28.33 19.19 -26.52
CA ASP A 247 29.53 19.92 -26.93
C ASP A 247 29.14 21.34 -27.34
N GLY A 248 30.06 22.30 -27.15
CA GLY A 248 29.81 23.67 -27.57
C GLY A 248 31.08 24.48 -27.76
N ILE A 249 30.90 25.79 -27.95
CA ILE A 249 32.01 26.71 -28.19
C ILE A 249 31.99 27.85 -27.19
N ILE A 250 33.15 28.09 -26.56
CA ILE A 250 33.39 29.27 -25.72
C ILE A 250 34.55 30.05 -26.34
N ASN A 251 34.32 31.33 -26.66
CA ASN A 251 35.33 32.22 -27.24
C ASN A 251 36.09 31.63 -28.45
N GLY A 252 35.37 30.92 -29.33
CA GLY A 252 35.94 30.30 -30.53
C GLY A 252 36.70 28.98 -30.31
N THR A 253 36.71 28.45 -29.09
CA THR A 253 37.33 27.16 -28.74
C THR A 253 36.26 26.09 -28.53
N ASN A 254 36.44 24.92 -29.15
CA ASN A 254 35.57 23.76 -28.92
C ASN A 254 35.74 23.22 -27.51
N ILE A 255 34.64 23.08 -26.79
CA ILE A 255 34.56 22.56 -25.44
C ILE A 255 33.75 21.26 -25.48
N SER A 256 34.39 20.18 -25.06
CA SER A 256 33.73 18.87 -24.94
C SER A 256 32.75 18.87 -23.76
N GLY A 257 31.55 18.33 -23.99
CA GLY A 257 30.55 18.05 -22.97
C GLY A 257 30.70 16.67 -22.33
N SER A 258 31.69 15.87 -22.74
CA SER A 258 31.85 14.51 -22.24
C SER A 258 32.22 14.45 -20.76
N ASP A 259 31.55 13.56 -20.01
CA ASP A 259 31.65 13.40 -18.57
C ASP A 259 31.49 14.73 -17.80
N LYS A 260 30.58 15.59 -18.26
CA LYS A 260 30.30 16.89 -17.63
C LYS A 260 28.96 16.97 -16.93
N LEU A 261 28.06 16.03 -17.16
CA LEU A 261 26.73 16.02 -16.56
C LEU A 261 26.71 15.03 -15.38
N SER A 262 26.14 15.42 -14.25
CA SER A 262 25.91 14.55 -13.10
C SER A 262 24.66 14.98 -12.33
N ALA A 263 24.25 14.17 -11.36
CA ALA A 263 23.18 14.54 -10.44
C ALA A 263 23.50 14.13 -8.99
N SER A 264 22.86 14.84 -8.06
CA SER A 264 22.81 14.50 -6.65
C SER A 264 21.38 14.53 -6.13
N VAL A 265 21.17 13.86 -4.99
CA VAL A 265 19.93 13.87 -4.23
C VAL A 265 20.22 14.16 -2.76
N VAL A 266 19.40 15.03 -2.18
CA VAL A 266 19.44 15.35 -0.75
C VAL A 266 18.08 15.02 -0.16
N GLN A 267 18.07 14.19 0.87
CA GLN A 267 16.84 13.88 1.60
C GLN A 267 16.40 15.09 2.41
N ASP A 268 15.15 15.51 2.19
CA ASP A 268 14.50 16.56 2.94
C ASP A 268 13.75 15.99 4.14
N ARG A 269 12.98 14.92 3.92
CA ARG A 269 12.19 14.24 4.96
C ARG A 269 11.78 12.84 4.54
N VAL A 270 11.85 11.86 5.45
CA VAL A 270 11.16 10.57 5.27
C VAL A 270 9.67 10.78 5.52
N LEU A 271 8.82 10.41 4.56
CA LEU A 271 7.40 10.75 4.59
C LEU A 271 6.57 9.61 5.18
N ALA A 272 6.65 8.43 4.55
CA ALA A 272 5.83 7.28 4.90
C ALA A 272 6.45 5.99 4.34
N GLN A 273 5.84 4.85 4.68
CA GLN A 273 6.12 3.56 4.04
C GLN A 273 4.83 2.79 3.78
N ASP A 274 4.89 1.93 2.76
CA ASP A 274 3.93 0.84 2.57
C ASP A 274 4.66 -0.51 2.68
N LYS A 275 3.99 -1.61 2.34
CA LYS A 275 4.56 -2.96 2.37
C LYS A 275 5.89 -3.09 1.62
N ASP A 276 5.98 -2.47 0.44
CA ASP A 276 7.04 -2.72 -0.55
C ASP A 276 7.98 -1.52 -0.73
N TYR A 277 7.56 -0.33 -0.31
CA TYR A 277 8.24 0.93 -0.61
C TYR A 277 8.37 1.85 0.59
N ILE A 278 9.44 2.64 0.59
CA ILE A 278 9.65 3.80 1.45
C ILE A 278 9.51 5.06 0.58
N TYR A 279 8.87 6.08 1.13
CA TYR A 279 8.62 7.35 0.46
C TYR A 279 9.38 8.47 1.17
N ARG A 280 10.15 9.25 0.42
CA ARG A 280 10.82 10.44 0.96
C ARG A 280 10.59 11.65 0.08
N LEU A 281 10.54 12.83 0.70
CA LEU A 281 10.74 14.09 0.03
C LEU A 281 12.25 14.30 -0.13
N ALA A 282 12.66 14.66 -1.33
CA ALA A 282 14.04 14.91 -1.64
C ALA A 282 14.20 16.06 -2.65
N THR A 283 15.37 16.67 -2.64
CA THR A 283 15.80 17.64 -3.66
C THR A 283 16.75 16.95 -4.61
N VAL A 284 16.36 16.84 -5.88
CA VAL A 284 17.24 16.36 -6.95
C VAL A 284 17.92 17.56 -7.59
N LYS A 285 19.23 17.47 -7.77
CA LYS A 285 20.05 18.52 -8.37
C LYS A 285 20.85 17.94 -9.53
N VAL A 286 20.62 18.45 -10.73
CA VAL A 286 21.37 18.14 -11.94
C VAL A 286 22.40 19.24 -12.17
N THR A 287 23.65 18.85 -12.41
CA THR A 287 24.79 19.76 -12.51
C THR A 287 25.59 19.48 -13.77
N ILE A 288 25.94 20.55 -14.49
CA ILE A 288 26.98 20.56 -15.51
C ILE A 288 28.25 21.13 -14.87
N THR A 289 29.36 20.39 -14.99
CA THR A 289 30.67 20.78 -14.43
C THR A 289 31.16 22.11 -15.01
N THR A 290 31.76 22.94 -14.16
CA THR A 290 32.32 24.25 -14.52
C THR A 290 33.25 24.17 -15.73
N GLY A 291 33.09 25.12 -16.66
CA GLY A 291 33.90 25.22 -17.88
C GLY A 291 33.28 24.56 -19.11
N ALA A 292 32.14 23.87 -18.97
CA ALA A 292 31.33 23.44 -20.11
C ALA A 292 30.58 24.61 -20.76
N ALA A 293 30.30 24.49 -22.06
CA ALA A 293 29.53 25.48 -22.84
C ALA A 293 28.01 25.26 -22.74
N ALA A 294 27.58 24.10 -22.25
CA ALA A 294 26.20 23.67 -22.25
C ALA A 294 25.39 24.23 -21.08
N THR A 295 24.08 24.35 -21.31
CA THR A 295 23.04 24.60 -20.32
C THR A 295 22.03 23.47 -20.32
N ILE A 296 21.31 23.28 -19.23
CA ILE A 296 20.22 22.34 -19.10
C ILE A 296 18.96 23.01 -19.65
N SER A 297 18.27 22.33 -20.58
CA SER A 297 17.10 22.87 -21.28
C SER A 297 15.81 22.10 -20.96
N GLU A 298 15.90 20.81 -20.65
CA GLU A 298 14.75 19.98 -20.30
C GLU A 298 15.14 18.93 -19.24
N ILE A 299 14.19 18.64 -18.35
CA ILE A 299 14.22 17.47 -17.46
C ILE A 299 13.02 16.60 -17.82
N ASN A 300 13.27 15.33 -18.12
CA ASN A 300 12.27 14.33 -18.50
C ASN A 300 11.33 14.79 -19.63
N GLY A 301 11.83 15.62 -20.55
CA GLY A 301 11.06 16.18 -21.67
C GLY A 301 10.21 17.40 -21.32
N VAL A 302 10.23 17.85 -20.06
CA VAL A 302 9.64 19.13 -19.64
C VAL A 302 10.66 20.24 -19.83
N LYS A 303 10.27 21.29 -20.55
CA LYS A 303 11.14 22.46 -20.78
C LYS A 303 11.27 23.29 -19.52
N ILE A 304 12.49 23.74 -19.27
CA ILE A 304 12.81 24.63 -18.16
C ILE A 304 12.61 26.07 -18.62
N ASP A 305 11.79 26.83 -17.90
CA ASP A 305 11.66 28.27 -18.11
C ASP A 305 12.07 29.04 -16.84
N PRO A 306 13.33 29.52 -16.77
CA PRO A 306 13.82 30.25 -15.59
C PRO A 306 13.10 31.60 -15.37
N ASN A 307 12.33 32.11 -16.34
CA ASN A 307 11.58 33.34 -16.20
C ASN A 307 10.15 33.11 -15.72
N ASN A 308 9.71 31.86 -15.58
CA ASN A 308 8.40 31.50 -15.13
C ASN A 308 8.44 31.15 -13.63
N SER A 309 7.83 32.00 -12.80
CA SER A 309 7.77 31.80 -11.34
C SER A 309 7.02 30.53 -10.91
N ASN A 310 6.19 29.98 -11.80
CA ASN A 310 5.41 28.76 -11.57
C ASN A 310 6.17 27.50 -12.00
N ASP A 311 7.36 27.63 -12.59
CA ASP A 311 8.20 26.48 -12.90
C ASP A 311 8.79 25.89 -11.60
N ILE A 312 8.80 24.56 -11.49
CA ILE A 312 9.40 23.87 -10.33
C ILE A 312 10.93 23.80 -10.42
N PHE A 313 11.50 24.00 -11.61
CA PHE A 313 12.93 23.90 -11.82
C PHE A 313 13.63 25.18 -11.38
N LYS A 314 14.35 25.10 -10.27
CA LYS A 314 15.23 26.19 -9.83
C LYS A 314 16.52 26.15 -10.64
N VAL A 315 16.78 27.24 -11.37
CA VAL A 315 17.94 27.37 -12.26
C VAL A 315 19.01 28.25 -11.62
N GLU A 316 20.24 27.75 -11.56
CA GLU A 316 21.41 28.43 -11.03
C GLU A 316 22.57 28.36 -12.04
N ASN A 317 23.64 29.13 -11.79
CA ASN A 317 24.87 29.13 -12.60
C ASN A 317 24.61 29.25 -14.11
N ASN A 318 23.77 30.22 -14.50
CA ASN A 318 23.43 30.49 -15.91
C ASN A 318 22.87 29.26 -16.66
N GLY A 319 22.09 28.40 -15.98
CA GLY A 319 21.49 27.23 -16.61
C GLY A 319 22.32 25.96 -16.49
N GLN A 320 23.45 25.99 -15.78
CA GLN A 320 24.32 24.82 -15.59
C GLN A 320 23.91 23.97 -14.38
N VAL A 321 23.11 24.53 -13.47
CA VAL A 321 22.58 23.82 -12.31
C VAL A 321 21.07 23.95 -12.32
N VAL A 322 20.38 22.82 -12.20
CA VAL A 322 18.93 22.75 -12.09
C VAL A 322 18.57 21.87 -10.90
N SER A 323 17.72 22.35 -10.01
CA SER A 323 17.18 21.54 -8.92
C SER A 323 15.66 21.59 -8.85
N PHE A 324 15.07 20.53 -8.31
CA PHE A 324 13.64 20.43 -8.08
C PHE A 324 13.34 19.48 -6.91
N LYS A 325 12.19 19.70 -6.27
CA LYS A 325 11.67 18.83 -5.21
C LYS A 325 10.93 17.64 -5.83
N ALA A 326 11.09 16.47 -5.22
CA ALA A 326 10.47 15.25 -5.70
C ALA A 326 10.13 14.31 -4.55
N ILE A 327 9.09 13.52 -4.74
CA ILE A 327 8.82 12.33 -3.94
C ILE A 327 9.58 11.17 -4.58
N GLN A 328 10.49 10.56 -3.83
CA GLN A 328 11.11 9.31 -4.25
C GLN A 328 10.37 8.13 -3.64
N LYS A 329 9.91 7.23 -4.51
CA LYS A 329 9.36 5.91 -4.14
C LYS A 329 10.48 4.88 -4.27
N ILE A 330 10.96 4.39 -3.13
CA ILE A 330 12.18 3.58 -3.01
C ILE A 330 11.80 2.16 -2.61
N SER A 331 12.17 1.18 -3.43
CA SER A 331 11.89 -0.23 -3.16
C SER A 331 12.66 -0.74 -1.94
N LYS A 332 11.96 -1.39 -1.00
CA LYS A 332 12.54 -2.16 0.11
C LYS A 332 13.30 -3.40 -0.34
N THR A 333 13.04 -3.88 -1.55
CA THR A 333 13.84 -4.96 -2.17
C THR A 333 15.16 -4.40 -2.70
N GLN A 334 16.27 -5.04 -2.35
CA GLN A 334 17.61 -4.70 -2.85
C GLN A 334 17.80 -5.06 -4.34
N ALA A 335 18.64 -4.30 -5.03
CA ALA A 335 19.12 -4.63 -6.36
C ALA A 335 19.97 -5.91 -6.33
N SER A 336 20.15 -6.54 -7.50
CA SER A 336 21.01 -7.73 -7.62
C SER A 336 22.51 -7.40 -7.59
N GLY A 337 22.86 -6.15 -7.89
CA GLY A 337 24.22 -5.63 -7.81
C GLY A 337 24.41 -4.73 -6.59
N ASP A 338 25.58 -4.13 -6.53
CA ASP A 338 26.01 -3.22 -5.49
C ASP A 338 26.69 -1.99 -6.11
N VAL A 339 26.97 -1.00 -5.26
CA VAL A 339 27.74 0.20 -5.58
C VAL A 339 28.81 0.35 -4.53
N ASP A 340 30.08 0.23 -4.92
CA ASP A 340 31.19 0.26 -3.96
C ASP A 340 30.90 -0.73 -2.80
N ASP A 341 30.53 -1.96 -3.20
CA ASP A 341 29.97 -3.09 -2.40
C ASP A 341 28.65 -2.82 -1.65
N ALA A 342 28.22 -1.57 -1.49
CA ALA A 342 26.98 -1.24 -0.80
C ALA A 342 25.72 -1.68 -1.55
N LYS A 343 24.75 -2.27 -0.84
CA LYS A 343 23.44 -2.62 -1.40
C LYS A 343 22.55 -1.39 -1.53
N TYR A 344 21.83 -1.30 -2.65
CA TYR A 344 20.91 -0.20 -2.96
C TYR A 344 19.54 -0.72 -3.41
N ALA A 345 18.55 0.15 -3.51
CA ALA A 345 17.19 -0.23 -3.88
C ALA A 345 17.10 -0.75 -5.32
N LYS A 346 16.36 -1.85 -5.52
CA LYS A 346 16.10 -2.46 -6.83
C LYS A 346 15.47 -1.47 -7.82
N THR A 347 14.53 -0.67 -7.34
CA THR A 347 13.87 0.36 -8.13
C THR A 347 13.70 1.61 -7.29
N VAL A 348 14.02 2.76 -7.88
CA VAL A 348 13.63 4.08 -7.40
C VAL A 348 12.86 4.75 -8.52
N THR A 349 11.75 5.40 -8.19
CA THR A 349 11.07 6.32 -9.11
C THR A 349 10.98 7.69 -8.46
N THR A 350 11.42 8.71 -9.21
CA THR A 350 11.48 10.10 -8.75
C THR A 350 10.33 10.86 -9.38
N TYR A 351 9.32 11.19 -8.58
CA TYR A 351 8.14 11.95 -8.98
C TYR A 351 8.35 13.41 -8.63
N ALA A 352 8.53 14.27 -9.62
CA ALA A 352 8.61 15.71 -9.39
C ALA A 352 7.35 16.19 -8.65
N LEU A 353 7.51 17.05 -7.64
CA LEU A 353 6.39 17.64 -6.92
C LEU A 353 5.78 18.76 -7.77
N SER A 354 5.02 18.36 -8.79
CA SER A 354 4.49 19.22 -9.84
C SER A 354 3.27 18.61 -10.51
N ASP A 355 2.59 19.41 -11.33
CA ASP A 355 1.68 18.90 -12.35
C ASP A 355 2.45 18.20 -13.50
N LYS A 356 1.70 17.77 -14.53
CA LYS A 356 2.25 17.11 -15.73
C LYS A 356 3.19 17.97 -16.59
N ASP A 357 3.14 19.29 -16.43
CA ASP A 357 3.88 20.28 -17.22
C ASP A 357 5.04 20.90 -16.43
N GLY A 358 5.37 20.36 -15.25
CA GLY A 358 6.43 20.85 -14.38
C GLY A 358 6.10 22.18 -13.73
N LYS A 359 4.82 22.40 -13.39
CA LYS A 359 4.36 23.59 -12.67
C LYS A 359 4.10 23.28 -11.20
N LYS A 360 4.34 24.29 -10.37
CA LYS A 360 4.13 24.25 -8.92
C LYS A 360 2.68 23.87 -8.62
N LEU A 361 2.52 23.11 -7.55
CA LEU A 361 1.24 22.70 -6.99
C LEU A 361 0.74 23.76 -6.00
N ASP A 362 -0.57 23.81 -5.80
CA ASP A 362 -1.16 24.68 -4.78
C ASP A 362 -0.87 24.16 -3.36
N ALA A 363 -0.55 22.86 -3.21
CA ALA A 363 -0.28 22.25 -1.91
C ALA A 363 1.12 22.45 -1.35
N GLU A 364 1.87 23.43 -1.83
CA GLU A 364 3.11 23.84 -1.17
C GLU A 364 2.84 23.94 0.35
N GLU A 365 1.73 24.52 0.80
CA GLU A 365 1.38 24.65 2.23
C GLU A 365 1.38 23.36 3.09
N LEU A 366 1.25 22.16 2.49
CA LEU A 366 1.35 20.89 3.24
C LEU A 366 2.76 20.30 3.25
N PHE A 367 3.58 20.54 2.22
CA PHE A 367 4.95 20.00 2.13
C PHE A 367 6.01 21.06 2.45
N ILE A 368 5.85 22.24 1.87
CA ILE A 368 6.80 23.35 1.81
C ILE A 368 6.05 24.68 1.97
N ASN A 369 6.21 25.39 3.08
CA ASN A 369 5.54 26.68 3.24
C ASN A 369 5.94 27.73 2.19
N THR A 370 5.24 28.85 2.15
CA THR A 370 5.47 29.97 1.20
C THR A 370 6.89 30.56 1.24
N SER A 371 7.67 30.26 2.28
CA SER A 371 9.08 30.65 2.39
C SER A 371 10.06 29.59 1.85
N GLY A 372 9.56 28.49 1.29
CA GLY A 372 10.36 27.39 0.77
C GLY A 372 10.84 26.39 1.82
N ASN A 373 10.34 26.45 3.06
CA ASN A 373 10.77 25.57 4.15
C ASN A 373 9.83 24.38 4.31
N ILE A 374 10.38 23.22 4.67
CA ILE A 374 9.59 22.00 4.92
C ILE A 374 8.61 22.22 6.06
N VAL A 375 7.36 21.82 5.88
CA VAL A 375 6.33 21.84 6.92
C VAL A 375 6.49 20.58 7.78
N THR A 376 6.89 20.75 9.03
CA THR A 376 7.20 19.64 9.94
C THR A 376 5.97 19.07 10.64
N THR A 377 4.88 19.84 10.73
CA THR A 377 3.62 19.42 11.37
C THR A 377 2.77 18.49 10.50
N THR A 378 3.03 18.42 9.19
CA THR A 378 2.29 17.54 8.28
C THR A 378 2.70 16.09 8.52
N ASN A 379 1.69 15.23 8.63
CA ASN A 379 1.80 13.79 8.67
C ASN A 379 1.54 13.20 7.28
N TYR A 380 2.06 12.00 7.04
CA TYR A 380 1.90 11.32 5.76
C TYR A 380 1.55 9.84 5.95
N THR A 381 0.73 9.34 5.05
CA THR A 381 0.40 7.91 4.93
C THR A 381 0.27 7.53 3.46
N VAL A 382 0.20 6.23 3.16
CA VAL A 382 -0.01 5.72 1.81
C VAL A 382 -1.25 4.85 1.82
N ALA A 383 -2.26 5.23 1.02
CA ALA A 383 -3.54 4.54 0.94
C ALA A 383 -4.01 4.48 -0.51
N GLY A 384 -4.52 3.33 -0.94
CA GLY A 384 -5.01 3.15 -2.31
C GLY A 384 -3.98 3.43 -3.41
N GLY A 385 -2.68 3.31 -3.10
CA GLY A 385 -1.58 3.64 -4.01
C GLY A 385 -1.27 5.14 -4.17
N LYS A 386 -1.91 6.00 -3.36
CA LYS A 386 -1.65 7.45 -3.29
C LYS A 386 -0.90 7.79 -2.02
N LEU A 387 -0.10 8.86 -2.07
CA LEU A 387 0.45 9.48 -0.86
C LEU A 387 -0.58 10.46 -0.31
N ILE A 388 -0.90 10.38 0.97
CA ILE A 388 -1.86 11.25 1.64
C ILE A 388 -1.10 12.13 2.62
N ALA A 389 -1.19 13.45 2.47
CA ALA A 389 -0.62 14.42 3.40
C ALA A 389 -1.75 15.03 4.23
N TYR A 390 -1.61 15.06 5.54
CA TYR A 390 -2.65 15.59 6.42
C TYR A 390 -2.06 16.31 7.64
N ASN A 391 -2.78 17.32 8.11
CA ASN A 391 -2.45 18.06 9.31
C ASN A 391 -3.74 18.38 10.07
N SER A 392 -3.68 18.37 11.40
CA SER A 392 -4.74 18.83 12.27
C SER A 392 -4.42 20.26 12.76
N GLU A 393 -5.23 21.22 12.34
CA GLU A 393 -5.19 22.58 12.86
C GLU A 393 -6.01 22.64 14.16
N ILE A 394 -5.31 22.55 15.29
CA ILE A 394 -5.92 22.59 16.64
C ILE A 394 -6.14 24.05 17.12
N ASN A 395 -5.66 25.05 16.37
CA ASN A 395 -5.76 26.45 16.79
C ASN A 395 -7.16 27.04 16.47
N ASN A 396 -8.08 26.94 17.46
CA ASN A 396 -9.41 27.57 17.54
C ASN A 396 -10.49 27.09 16.55
N ASN A 397 -10.21 26.15 15.66
CA ASN A 397 -11.15 25.73 14.62
C ASN A 397 -11.32 24.21 14.49
N ASP A 398 -10.55 23.40 15.25
CA ASP A 398 -10.56 21.93 15.25
C ASP A 398 -10.79 21.32 13.86
N LYS A 399 -9.83 21.53 12.95
CA LYS A 399 -9.95 21.08 11.56
C LYS A 399 -8.88 20.09 11.18
N VAL A 400 -9.24 19.11 10.36
CA VAL A 400 -8.30 18.30 9.60
C VAL A 400 -8.21 18.82 8.17
N THR A 401 -7.00 19.13 7.72
CA THR A 401 -6.70 19.45 6.33
C THR A 401 -5.98 18.26 5.71
N VAL A 402 -6.50 17.73 4.60
CA VAL A 402 -5.93 16.58 3.90
C VAL A 402 -5.84 16.86 2.41
N ARG A 403 -4.80 16.31 1.78
CA ARG A 403 -4.67 16.25 0.32
C ARG A 403 -4.03 14.94 -0.12
N ALA A 404 -4.60 14.33 -1.15
CA ALA A 404 -4.06 13.13 -1.78
C ALA A 404 -3.16 13.49 -2.97
N TYR A 405 -2.13 12.67 -3.21
CA TYR A 405 -1.21 12.81 -4.33
C TYR A 405 -1.17 11.51 -5.12
N THR A 406 -1.58 11.58 -6.37
CA THR A 406 -1.50 10.49 -7.31
C THR A 406 -0.15 10.54 -8.02
N LEU A 407 0.65 9.49 -7.85
CA LEU A 407 1.96 9.36 -8.50
C LEU A 407 1.77 8.93 -9.97
N LYS A 408 1.89 9.88 -10.90
CA LYS A 408 1.58 9.72 -12.34
C LYS A 408 2.84 9.76 -13.20
N SER A 409 2.66 9.40 -14.48
CA SER A 409 3.66 9.67 -15.50
C SER A 409 3.02 10.09 -16.82
N SER A 410 3.69 10.97 -17.56
CA SER A 410 3.31 11.41 -18.90
C SER A 410 4.57 11.58 -19.75
N SER A 411 4.64 10.89 -20.89
CA SER A 411 5.76 11.02 -21.84
C SER A 411 7.17 10.85 -21.24
N GLY A 412 7.29 10.06 -20.16
CA GLY A 412 8.56 9.84 -19.45
C GLY A 412 8.83 10.81 -18.30
N PHE A 413 7.98 11.81 -18.08
CA PHE A 413 7.99 12.65 -16.88
C PHE A 413 7.12 12.03 -15.79
N TYR A 414 7.72 11.76 -14.63
CA TYR A 414 7.04 11.27 -13.43
C TYR A 414 6.79 12.45 -12.51
N TYR A 415 5.56 12.58 -12.05
CA TYR A 415 5.11 13.72 -11.25
C TYR A 415 4.07 13.29 -10.22
N ALA A 416 4.02 13.99 -9.10
CA ALA A 416 3.05 13.79 -8.03
C ALA A 416 1.91 14.79 -8.20
N ASP A 417 0.83 14.35 -8.83
CA ASP A 417 -0.34 15.17 -9.11
C ASP A 417 -1.21 15.28 -7.86
N GLU A 418 -1.64 16.48 -7.50
CA GLU A 418 -2.50 16.69 -6.35
C GLU A 418 -3.98 16.52 -6.69
N GLU A 419 -4.73 15.95 -5.76
CA GLU A 419 -6.20 16.04 -5.75
C GLU A 419 -6.63 17.32 -5.01
N ASP A 420 -7.92 17.64 -5.07
CA ASP A 420 -8.47 18.79 -4.35
C ASP A 420 -8.27 18.66 -2.82
N GLN A 421 -8.10 19.79 -2.14
CA GLN A 421 -7.94 19.81 -0.69
C GLN A 421 -9.28 19.65 0.01
N SER A 422 -9.31 18.76 1.00
CA SER A 422 -10.41 18.68 1.97
C SER A 422 -9.99 19.35 3.27
N LYS A 423 -10.87 20.18 3.84
CA LYS A 423 -10.68 20.87 5.12
C LYS A 423 -11.97 20.77 5.94
N GLU A 424 -12.03 19.78 6.81
CA GLU A 424 -13.23 19.41 7.56
C GLU A 424 -13.04 19.64 9.05
N ASP A 425 -14.16 19.78 9.77
CA ASP A 425 -14.16 19.78 11.23
C ASP A 425 -13.72 18.40 11.76
N CYS A 426 -13.15 18.33 12.95
CA CYS A 426 -12.85 17.09 13.63
C CYS A 426 -13.03 17.26 15.14
N GLU A 427 -13.41 16.18 15.82
CA GLU A 427 -13.36 16.18 17.27
C GLU A 427 -11.93 16.34 17.77
N ASN A 428 -11.79 16.92 18.95
CA ASN A 428 -10.53 17.20 19.57
C ASN A 428 -10.61 16.92 21.06
N SER A 429 -9.92 15.86 21.48
CA SER A 429 -9.82 15.51 22.88
C SER A 429 -8.90 16.49 23.62
N LYS A 430 -9.24 16.75 24.89
CA LYS A 430 -8.40 17.52 25.82
C LYS A 430 -7.04 16.84 26.06
N ASN A 431 -6.97 15.52 25.93
CA ASN A 431 -5.84 14.69 26.34
C ASN A 431 -5.06 14.13 25.14
N GLN A 432 -5.74 13.72 24.06
CA GLN A 432 -5.13 13.07 22.89
C GLN A 432 -5.09 13.93 21.61
N GLY A 433 -5.68 15.12 21.64
CA GLY A 433 -5.71 16.03 20.49
C GLY A 433 -6.74 15.64 19.43
N ALA A 434 -6.50 16.02 18.19
CA ALA A 434 -7.45 15.81 17.09
C ALA A 434 -7.73 14.32 16.85
N ALA A 435 -9.01 13.97 16.78
CA ALA A 435 -9.49 12.62 16.51
C ALA A 435 -9.31 12.27 15.03
N VAL A 436 -8.07 12.00 14.64
CA VAL A 436 -7.66 11.58 13.31
C VAL A 436 -6.68 10.42 13.42
N GLN A 437 -6.95 9.33 12.72
CA GLN A 437 -6.16 8.10 12.82
C GLN A 437 -5.91 7.47 11.45
N THR A 438 -4.86 6.67 11.33
CA THR A 438 -4.65 5.80 10.18
C THR A 438 -4.93 4.34 10.54
N ASP A 439 -5.55 3.61 9.61
CA ASP A 439 -5.74 2.16 9.75
C ASP A 439 -4.51 1.37 9.25
N VAL A 440 -4.56 0.04 9.34
CA VAL A 440 -3.47 -0.85 8.90
C VAL A 440 -3.13 -0.73 7.42
N ASP A 441 -4.09 -0.32 6.59
CA ASP A 441 -3.92 -0.11 5.15
C ASP A 441 -3.55 1.36 4.82
N GLY A 442 -3.31 2.17 5.85
CA GLY A 442 -2.94 3.57 5.75
C GLY A 442 -4.10 4.52 5.45
N ASN A 443 -5.35 4.05 5.38
CA ASN A 443 -6.47 4.94 5.13
C ASN A 443 -6.66 5.88 6.32
N LEU A 444 -7.06 7.12 6.04
CA LEU A 444 -7.28 8.15 7.03
C LEU A 444 -8.73 8.14 7.54
N TRP A 445 -8.88 8.26 8.85
CA TRP A 445 -10.17 8.25 9.55
C TRP A 445 -10.28 9.49 10.42
N ARG A 446 -11.49 10.02 10.59
CA ARG A 446 -11.79 11.10 11.54
C ARG A 446 -13.10 10.86 12.27
N LEU A 447 -13.22 11.46 13.44
CA LEU A 447 -14.45 11.54 14.22
C LEU A 447 -14.96 12.99 14.22
N ASP A 448 -16.27 13.18 14.02
CA ASP A 448 -16.91 14.50 14.00
C ASP A 448 -18.43 14.38 14.14
N GLY A 449 -19.01 15.10 15.10
CA GLY A 449 -20.46 15.27 15.25
C GLY A 449 -21.24 13.96 15.44
N GLY A 450 -20.65 12.99 16.14
CA GLY A 450 -21.23 11.66 16.35
C GLY A 450 -21.18 10.74 15.13
N TYR A 451 -20.23 10.97 14.22
CA TYR A 451 -19.97 10.10 13.08
C TYR A 451 -18.48 9.80 12.93
N ILE A 452 -18.18 8.56 12.55
CA ILE A 452 -16.85 8.15 12.11
C ILE A 452 -16.82 8.17 10.59
N TYR A 453 -15.82 8.87 10.05
CA TYR A 453 -15.62 9.04 8.61
C TYR A 453 -14.33 8.36 8.16
N LYS A 454 -14.32 7.92 6.90
CA LYS A 454 -13.13 7.44 6.19
C LYS A 454 -12.88 8.36 4.99
N PHE A 455 -11.65 8.82 4.83
CA PHE A 455 -11.26 9.58 3.65
C PHE A 455 -11.28 8.69 2.41
N ASP A 456 -11.85 9.17 1.31
CA ASP A 456 -12.00 8.41 0.06
C ASP A 456 -10.70 8.34 -0.77
N ASN A 457 -9.64 9.00 -0.30
CA ASN A 457 -8.35 9.18 -0.97
C ASN A 457 -8.42 10.07 -2.22
N THR A 458 -9.41 10.96 -2.30
CA THR A 458 -9.50 12.05 -3.27
C THR A 458 -9.64 13.36 -2.51
N ASP A 459 -10.87 13.76 -2.19
CA ASP A 459 -11.21 15.06 -1.61
C ASP A 459 -12.46 14.99 -0.70
N ASP A 460 -13.03 13.80 -0.46
CA ASP A 460 -14.26 13.64 0.31
C ASP A 460 -14.12 12.59 1.45
N TRP A 461 -15.07 12.62 2.37
CA TRP A 461 -15.11 11.78 3.57
C TRP A 461 -16.41 10.98 3.63
N ASP A 462 -16.29 9.67 3.49
CA ASP A 462 -17.41 8.74 3.59
C ASP A 462 -17.83 8.54 5.04
N LYS A 463 -19.12 8.73 5.34
CA LYS A 463 -19.71 8.34 6.63
C LYS A 463 -19.75 6.82 6.73
N VAL A 464 -19.08 6.27 7.74
CA VAL A 464 -19.02 4.82 7.96
C VAL A 464 -19.97 4.40 9.07
N TYR A 465 -19.90 5.08 10.23
CA TYR A 465 -20.72 4.77 11.40
C TYR A 465 -21.33 6.02 12.01
N ARG A 466 -22.51 5.85 12.60
CA ARG A 466 -23.10 6.79 13.56
C ARG A 466 -22.83 6.27 14.96
N VAL A 467 -22.19 7.08 15.79
CA VAL A 467 -21.79 6.74 17.16
C VAL A 467 -22.46 7.68 18.16
N ASP A 468 -22.10 7.60 19.44
CA ASP A 468 -22.56 8.61 20.41
C ASP A 468 -22.03 10.00 20.01
N GLY A 469 -22.84 11.02 20.29
CA GLY A 469 -22.50 12.40 19.93
C GLY A 469 -21.45 13.02 20.86
N SER A 470 -21.15 12.38 21.99
CA SER A 470 -20.11 12.84 22.91
C SER A 470 -18.70 12.39 22.55
N PHE A 471 -18.54 11.32 21.76
CA PHE A 471 -17.22 10.75 21.49
C PHE A 471 -16.28 11.77 20.88
N ASP A 472 -15.09 11.88 21.44
CA ASP A 472 -14.01 12.77 21.03
C ASP A 472 -12.69 12.02 20.78
N GLU A 473 -12.64 10.71 21.02
CA GLU A 473 -11.49 9.85 20.78
C GLU A 473 -11.87 8.54 20.08
N PHE A 474 -10.95 8.01 19.28
CA PHE A 474 -11.08 6.67 18.72
C PHE A 474 -9.74 6.06 18.30
N SER A 475 -9.76 4.74 18.16
CA SER A 475 -8.66 3.90 17.71
C SER A 475 -9.17 2.96 16.63
N VAL A 476 -8.47 2.86 15.50
CA VAL A 476 -8.87 2.07 14.33
C VAL A 476 -7.75 1.12 13.93
N TYR A 477 -8.10 -0.15 13.78
CA TYR A 477 -7.27 -1.13 13.08
C TYR A 477 -7.72 -1.28 11.62
N ASP A 478 -9.02 -1.41 11.41
CA ASP A 478 -9.70 -1.37 10.11
C ASP A 478 -11.19 -1.03 10.31
N LYS A 479 -11.99 -1.02 9.24
CA LYS A 479 -13.43 -0.68 9.31
C LYS A 479 -14.27 -1.58 10.23
N ASP A 480 -13.79 -2.78 10.54
CA ASP A 480 -14.48 -3.80 11.34
C ASP A 480 -13.89 -3.90 12.76
N ASN A 481 -12.88 -3.08 13.09
CA ASN A 481 -12.13 -3.12 14.34
C ASN A 481 -11.77 -1.70 14.80
N ILE A 482 -12.69 -1.08 15.56
CA ILE A 482 -12.61 0.29 16.06
C ILE A 482 -13.04 0.33 17.53
N VAL A 483 -12.38 1.14 18.34
CA VAL A 483 -12.84 1.54 19.67
C VAL A 483 -13.03 3.06 19.64
N ALA A 484 -14.18 3.57 20.07
CA ALA A 484 -14.46 5.01 20.15
C ALA A 484 -15.01 5.34 21.54
N TRP A 485 -14.64 6.48 22.11
CA TRP A 485 -15.00 6.83 23.49
C TRP A 485 -15.06 8.34 23.71
N SER A 486 -15.67 8.72 24.84
CA SER A 486 -15.51 10.01 25.51
C SER A 486 -15.15 9.73 26.96
N GLN A 487 -13.99 10.22 27.38
CA GLN A 487 -13.55 10.09 28.77
C GLN A 487 -14.41 10.97 29.71
N ASP A 488 -14.84 12.15 29.26
CA ASP A 488 -15.60 13.09 30.09
C ASP A 488 -17.05 12.66 30.33
N ASP A 489 -17.63 11.88 29.40
CA ASP A 489 -19.01 11.41 29.47
C ASP A 489 -19.14 9.94 29.89
N ASP A 490 -18.03 9.29 30.26
CA ASP A 490 -17.98 7.91 30.74
C ASP A 490 -18.69 6.91 29.80
N VAL A 491 -18.48 7.07 28.50
CA VAL A 491 -19.11 6.22 27.47
C VAL A 491 -18.11 5.76 26.42
N TYR A 492 -18.30 4.53 25.93
CA TYR A 492 -17.49 3.96 24.87
C TYR A 492 -18.27 3.05 23.92
N SER A 493 -17.64 2.66 22.82
CA SER A 493 -18.15 1.68 21.86
C SER A 493 -17.03 0.86 21.28
N VAL A 494 -17.26 -0.45 21.17
CA VAL A 494 -16.37 -1.36 20.42
C VAL A 494 -17.08 -1.84 19.17
N ILE A 495 -16.51 -1.52 18.02
CA ILE A 495 -16.94 -1.96 16.70
C ILE A 495 -15.98 -3.06 16.25
N GLY A 496 -16.41 -4.31 16.32
CA GLY A 496 -15.53 -5.44 16.06
C GLY A 496 -15.40 -6.33 17.27
N GLY A 497 -15.61 -7.64 17.07
CA GLY A 497 -15.76 -8.61 18.15
C GLY A 497 -17.19 -9.11 18.22
N LYS A 498 -17.36 -10.39 18.52
CA LYS A 498 -18.68 -10.93 18.86
C LYS A 498 -19.12 -10.23 20.14
N GLN A 499 -19.91 -9.17 20.03
CA GLN A 499 -20.69 -8.71 21.16
C GLN A 499 -21.58 -9.88 21.61
N SER A 500 -21.47 -10.25 22.88
CA SER A 500 -22.36 -11.22 23.49
C SER A 500 -23.72 -10.56 23.74
N ASN A 501 -24.44 -10.24 22.66
CA ASN A 501 -25.86 -9.94 22.80
C ASN A 501 -26.57 -11.25 23.11
N SER A 502 -26.98 -11.37 24.37
CA SER A 502 -27.94 -12.37 24.82
C SER A 502 -29.36 -11.85 24.59
N ASP A 503 -29.66 -11.45 23.35
CA ASP A 503 -31.04 -11.25 22.91
C ASP A 503 -31.60 -12.62 22.48
N PRO A 504 -32.67 -13.14 23.10
CA PRO A 504 -33.34 -14.35 22.64
C PRO A 504 -34.03 -14.18 21.27
N ASP A 505 -34.02 -12.99 20.67
CA ASP A 505 -34.54 -12.74 19.31
C ASP A 505 -33.48 -12.26 18.28
N ASP A 506 -32.21 -12.11 18.66
CA ASP A 506 -31.12 -11.81 17.72
C ASP A 506 -30.35 -13.10 17.35
N THR A 507 -31.01 -13.92 16.54
CA THR A 507 -30.22 -14.84 15.70
C THR A 507 -29.45 -13.98 14.71
N PRO A 508 -28.11 -14.05 14.67
CA PRO A 508 -27.33 -13.25 13.73
C PRO A 508 -27.82 -13.62 12.35
N VAL A 509 -28.47 -12.68 11.66
CA VAL A 509 -28.80 -12.85 10.25
C VAL A 509 -27.47 -12.76 9.53
N VAL A 510 -26.76 -13.90 9.46
CA VAL A 510 -25.67 -14.06 8.53
C VAL A 510 -26.28 -13.83 7.17
N LYS A 511 -25.97 -12.68 6.57
CA LYS A 511 -26.52 -12.31 5.28
C LYS A 511 -26.11 -13.39 4.29
N THR A 512 -27.06 -14.26 3.98
CA THR A 512 -26.89 -15.37 3.06
C THR A 512 -26.59 -14.77 1.70
N GLY A 513 -25.52 -15.21 1.06
CA GLY A 513 -25.14 -14.62 -0.21
C GLY A 513 -23.64 -14.57 -0.47
N TRP A 514 -23.33 -13.95 -1.60
CA TRP A 514 -21.98 -13.73 -2.07
C TRP A 514 -21.26 -12.66 -1.25
N VAL A 515 -20.00 -12.93 -0.92
CA VAL A 515 -19.08 -12.01 -0.23
C VAL A 515 -17.80 -11.92 -1.04
N GLN A 516 -17.39 -10.70 -1.38
CA GLN A 516 -16.13 -10.44 -2.08
C GLN A 516 -15.05 -10.04 -1.07
N ALA A 517 -13.88 -10.68 -1.17
CA ALA A 517 -12.69 -10.30 -0.42
C ALA A 517 -11.94 -9.16 -1.14
N THR A 518 -11.02 -8.50 -0.42
CA THR A 518 -10.22 -7.37 -0.91
C THR A 518 -9.30 -7.74 -2.07
N ASP A 519 -8.90 -9.00 -2.19
CA ASP A 519 -8.14 -9.54 -3.33
C ASP A 519 -9.01 -9.82 -4.58
N GLY A 520 -10.30 -9.47 -4.52
CA GLY A 520 -11.28 -9.66 -5.59
C GLY A 520 -11.91 -11.06 -5.64
N THR A 521 -11.52 -11.98 -4.75
CA THR A 521 -12.08 -13.34 -4.70
C THR A 521 -13.48 -13.36 -4.08
N TRP A 522 -14.31 -14.33 -4.49
CA TRP A 522 -15.69 -14.45 -4.01
C TRP A 522 -15.87 -15.72 -3.16
N THR A 523 -16.62 -15.61 -2.07
CA THR A 523 -17.11 -16.73 -1.25
C THR A 523 -18.63 -16.64 -1.10
N TYR A 524 -19.30 -17.70 -0.65
CA TYR A 524 -20.75 -17.68 -0.42
C TYR A 524 -21.08 -18.15 1.00
N ASN A 525 -21.80 -17.34 1.76
CA ASN A 525 -22.31 -17.68 3.08
C ASN A 525 -23.71 -18.32 2.94
N LYS A 526 -23.88 -19.51 3.52
CA LYS A 526 -25.18 -20.19 3.61
C LYS A 526 -26.05 -19.56 4.70
N GLU A 527 -27.33 -19.93 4.72
CA GLU A 527 -28.31 -19.52 5.74
C GLU A 527 -27.92 -19.94 7.16
N ASP A 528 -27.16 -21.03 7.31
CA ASP A 528 -26.64 -21.51 8.60
C ASP A 528 -25.35 -20.79 9.07
N GLY A 529 -24.90 -19.79 8.31
CA GLY A 529 -23.70 -19.02 8.60
C GLY A 529 -22.38 -19.66 8.19
N THR A 530 -22.39 -20.87 7.64
CA THR A 530 -21.18 -21.54 7.14
C THR A 530 -20.85 -21.15 5.70
N LYS A 531 -19.57 -21.26 5.31
CA LYS A 531 -19.15 -21.07 3.91
C LYS A 531 -19.59 -22.26 3.05
N ALA A 532 -20.06 -21.98 1.84
CA ALA A 532 -20.26 -23.01 0.82
C ALA A 532 -18.92 -23.54 0.30
N THR A 533 -18.86 -24.84 0.10
CA THR A 533 -17.77 -25.56 -0.56
C THR A 533 -18.37 -26.58 -1.52
N GLY A 534 -17.66 -26.92 -2.59
CA GLY A 534 -18.17 -27.77 -3.67
C GLY A 534 -19.18 -27.06 -4.57
N TRP A 535 -20.06 -27.84 -5.20
CA TRP A 535 -21.09 -27.34 -6.09
C TRP A 535 -22.20 -26.61 -5.34
N LEU A 536 -22.50 -25.38 -5.76
CA LEU A 536 -23.57 -24.55 -5.23
C LEU A 536 -24.56 -24.22 -6.35
N ASN A 537 -25.85 -24.51 -6.14
CA ASN A 537 -26.92 -24.15 -7.06
C ASN A 537 -27.73 -22.99 -6.48
N LEU A 538 -27.69 -21.84 -7.15
CA LEU A 538 -28.50 -20.68 -6.82
C LEU A 538 -29.49 -20.45 -7.97
N ASN A 539 -30.77 -20.73 -7.72
CA ASN A 539 -31.86 -20.50 -8.67
C ASN A 539 -31.62 -21.07 -10.08
N GLY A 540 -31.03 -22.27 -10.16
CA GLY A 540 -30.74 -22.96 -11.43
C GLY A 540 -29.37 -22.62 -12.04
N THR A 541 -28.61 -21.71 -11.44
CA THR A 541 -27.24 -21.39 -11.85
C THR A 541 -26.25 -22.10 -10.92
N TRP A 542 -25.34 -22.88 -11.51
CA TRP A 542 -24.33 -23.63 -10.77
C TRP A 542 -23.02 -22.86 -10.65
N TYR A 543 -22.42 -22.92 -9.47
CA TYR A 543 -21.11 -22.38 -9.13
C TYR A 543 -20.29 -23.47 -8.45
N TYR A 544 -18.97 -23.33 -8.44
CA TYR A 544 -18.08 -24.22 -7.70
C TYR A 544 -17.22 -23.44 -6.72
N LEU A 545 -17.33 -23.75 -5.43
CA LEU A 545 -16.50 -23.19 -4.37
C LEU A 545 -15.41 -24.21 -4.04
N LYS A 546 -14.14 -23.80 -4.11
CA LYS A 546 -13.00 -24.65 -3.76
C LYS A 546 -13.04 -25.04 -2.26
N ALA A 547 -12.14 -25.91 -1.82
CA ALA A 547 -12.07 -26.36 -0.43
C ALA A 547 -11.83 -25.21 0.58
N ASP A 548 -11.18 -24.13 0.14
CA ASP A 548 -10.97 -22.88 0.90
C ASP A 548 -12.21 -21.95 0.90
N GLY A 549 -13.27 -22.32 0.18
CA GLY A 549 -14.50 -21.54 0.03
C GLY A 549 -14.48 -20.52 -1.10
N VAL A 550 -13.35 -20.35 -1.80
CA VAL A 550 -13.22 -19.37 -2.90
C VAL A 550 -13.85 -19.93 -4.18
N MET A 551 -14.65 -19.11 -4.84
CA MET A 551 -15.32 -19.41 -6.10
C MET A 551 -14.32 -19.63 -7.24
N ALA A 552 -14.49 -20.72 -7.97
CA ALA A 552 -13.70 -21.02 -9.16
C ALA A 552 -14.22 -20.25 -10.38
N THR A 553 -13.28 -19.80 -11.22
CA THR A 553 -13.52 -19.26 -12.57
C THR A 553 -12.61 -19.99 -13.57
N GLY A 554 -12.97 -19.98 -14.84
CA GLY A 554 -12.25 -20.66 -15.91
C GLY A 554 -12.48 -22.18 -15.94
N TRP A 555 -11.51 -22.91 -16.50
CA TRP A 555 -11.56 -24.37 -16.59
C TRP A 555 -11.36 -25.04 -15.24
N LEU A 556 -12.25 -25.96 -14.88
CA LEU A 556 -12.21 -26.74 -13.64
C LEU A 556 -12.18 -28.23 -13.97
N ASN A 557 -11.18 -28.95 -13.45
CA ASN A 557 -11.08 -30.41 -13.55
C ASN A 557 -11.45 -31.06 -12.21
N LEU A 558 -12.55 -31.79 -12.20
CA LEU A 558 -12.97 -32.60 -11.05
C LEU A 558 -12.87 -34.07 -11.43
N ASN A 559 -11.87 -34.77 -10.89
CA ASN A 559 -11.67 -36.22 -11.07
C ASN A 559 -11.69 -36.67 -12.55
N GLY A 560 -11.07 -35.89 -13.45
CA GLY A 560 -11.00 -36.21 -14.88
C GLY A 560 -12.17 -35.68 -15.72
N THR A 561 -13.18 -35.06 -15.10
CA THR A 561 -14.26 -34.37 -15.80
C THR A 561 -14.01 -32.87 -15.81
N TRP A 562 -14.02 -32.26 -17.00
CA TRP A 562 -13.82 -30.83 -17.18
C TRP A 562 -15.14 -30.06 -17.21
N TYR A 563 -15.15 -28.91 -16.55
CA TYR A 563 -16.22 -27.92 -16.53
C TYR A 563 -15.63 -26.54 -16.84
N TYR A 564 -16.47 -25.59 -17.26
CA TYR A 564 -16.05 -24.21 -17.43
C TYR A 564 -16.96 -23.27 -16.64
N LEU A 565 -16.36 -22.43 -15.80
CA LEU A 565 -17.02 -21.40 -15.00
C LEU A 565 -16.67 -20.05 -15.65
N ASN A 566 -17.66 -19.24 -15.98
CA ASN A 566 -17.42 -17.93 -16.61
C ASN A 566 -16.79 -16.92 -15.61
N SER A 567 -16.59 -15.66 -16.03
CA SER A 567 -16.00 -14.62 -15.17
C SER A 567 -16.83 -14.30 -13.92
N SER A 568 -18.15 -14.55 -13.94
CA SER A 568 -19.02 -14.44 -12.77
C SER A 568 -19.09 -15.74 -11.96
N GLY A 569 -18.29 -16.77 -12.31
CA GLY A 569 -18.28 -18.10 -11.69
C GLY A 569 -19.44 -19.02 -12.08
N ALA A 570 -20.34 -18.59 -12.95
CA ALA A 570 -21.47 -19.41 -13.39
C ALA A 570 -21.00 -20.49 -14.37
N MET A 571 -21.41 -21.73 -14.13
CA MET A 571 -21.08 -22.88 -14.95
C MET A 571 -21.72 -22.78 -16.33
N ALA A 572 -20.91 -22.86 -17.38
CA ALA A 572 -21.35 -22.88 -18.76
C ALA A 572 -21.93 -24.26 -19.14
N THR A 573 -22.91 -24.24 -20.04
CA THR A 573 -23.45 -25.41 -20.73
C THR A 573 -23.64 -25.09 -22.21
N GLY A 574 -23.74 -26.12 -23.05
CA GLY A 574 -23.86 -25.97 -24.50
C GLY A 574 -22.54 -25.62 -25.19
N TRP A 575 -22.63 -24.95 -26.34
CA TRP A 575 -21.46 -24.55 -27.12
C TRP A 575 -20.75 -23.35 -26.48
N LEU A 576 -19.45 -23.49 -26.28
CA LEU A 576 -18.58 -22.49 -25.69
C LEU A 576 -17.48 -22.13 -26.69
N ASN A 577 -17.32 -20.84 -27.00
CA ASN A 577 -16.21 -20.33 -27.82
C ASN A 577 -15.22 -19.57 -26.93
N LEU A 578 -14.00 -20.09 -26.83
CA LEU A 578 -12.90 -19.42 -26.15
C LEU A 578 -11.82 -19.08 -27.18
N ASN A 579 -11.64 -17.78 -27.44
CA ASN A 579 -10.60 -17.26 -28.33
C ASN A 579 -10.55 -17.95 -29.70
N GLY A 580 -11.71 -18.28 -30.29
CA GLY A 580 -11.82 -18.92 -31.60
C GLY A 580 -11.84 -20.46 -31.57
N THR A 581 -11.66 -21.08 -30.40
CA THR A 581 -11.78 -22.53 -30.23
C THR A 581 -13.14 -22.87 -29.64
N TRP A 582 -13.88 -23.77 -30.31
CA TRP A 582 -15.18 -24.25 -29.85
C TRP A 582 -15.07 -25.50 -28.99
N TYR A 583 -15.86 -25.54 -27.93
CA TYR A 583 -16.02 -26.66 -27.00
C TYR A 583 -17.51 -26.94 -26.84
N TYR A 584 -17.88 -28.18 -26.50
CA TYR A 584 -19.25 -28.52 -26.14
C TYR A 584 -19.31 -29.02 -24.70
N LEU A 585 -20.07 -28.33 -23.85
CA LEU A 585 -20.39 -28.72 -22.49
C LEU A 585 -21.81 -29.30 -22.49
N ASN A 586 -22.00 -30.50 -21.97
CA ASN A 586 -23.34 -31.10 -21.91
C ASN A 586 -24.24 -30.38 -20.88
N GLN A 587 -25.47 -30.85 -20.69
CA GLN A 587 -26.41 -30.22 -19.74
C GLN A 587 -25.94 -30.27 -18.28
N SER A 588 -25.06 -31.19 -17.91
CA SER A 588 -24.43 -31.22 -16.57
C SER A 588 -23.18 -30.35 -16.49
N GLY A 589 -22.83 -29.62 -17.56
CA GLY A 589 -21.62 -28.80 -17.66
C GLY A 589 -20.34 -29.58 -17.99
N ALA A 590 -20.42 -30.90 -18.13
CA ALA A 590 -19.26 -31.72 -18.42
C ALA A 590 -18.85 -31.57 -19.89
N MET A 591 -17.56 -31.32 -20.12
CA MET A 591 -16.99 -31.16 -21.44
C MET A 591 -17.00 -32.47 -22.22
N ALA A 592 -17.56 -32.45 -23.42
CA ALA A 592 -17.57 -33.58 -24.33
C ALA A 592 -16.21 -33.76 -25.02
N THR A 593 -15.83 -35.02 -25.22
CA THR A 593 -14.74 -35.46 -26.09
C THR A 593 -15.26 -36.56 -27.03
N GLY A 594 -14.62 -36.72 -28.18
CA GLY A 594 -15.07 -37.61 -29.24
C GLY A 594 -16.31 -37.10 -29.99
N TRP A 595 -17.10 -38.02 -30.52
CA TRP A 595 -18.32 -37.72 -31.27
C TRP A 595 -19.45 -37.24 -30.35
N ALA A 596 -20.02 -36.08 -30.64
CA ALA A 596 -21.17 -35.52 -29.94
C ALA A 596 -22.33 -35.26 -30.91
N ASN A 597 -23.51 -35.79 -30.59
CA ASN A 597 -24.74 -35.45 -31.30
C ASN A 597 -25.45 -34.31 -30.58
N VAL A 598 -25.52 -33.16 -31.22
CA VAL A 598 -26.17 -31.96 -30.68
C VAL A 598 -27.37 -31.63 -31.57
N ASN A 599 -28.57 -31.89 -31.06
CA ASN A 599 -29.84 -31.66 -31.76
C ASN A 599 -29.91 -32.31 -33.15
N GLY A 600 -29.41 -33.54 -33.30
CA GLY A 600 -29.46 -34.31 -34.55
C GLY A 600 -28.25 -34.09 -35.47
N THR A 601 -27.37 -33.13 -35.18
CA THR A 601 -26.14 -32.89 -35.93
C THR A 601 -24.94 -33.46 -35.18
N TRP A 602 -24.07 -34.18 -35.87
CA TRP A 602 -22.84 -34.74 -35.31
C TRP A 602 -21.67 -33.76 -35.42
N TYR A 603 -20.85 -33.72 -34.37
CA TYR A 603 -19.61 -32.95 -34.25
C TYR A 603 -18.54 -33.84 -33.63
N PHE A 604 -17.27 -33.52 -33.83
CA PHE A 604 -16.16 -34.21 -33.17
C PHE A 604 -15.33 -33.23 -32.35
N LEU A 605 -15.12 -33.56 -31.07
CA LEU A 605 -14.31 -32.82 -30.11
C LEU A 605 -13.06 -33.66 -29.84
N ASN A 606 -11.85 -33.10 -29.99
CA ASN A 606 -10.63 -33.87 -29.76
C ASN A 606 -10.40 -34.19 -28.27
N GLY A 607 -9.27 -34.80 -27.92
CA GLY A 607 -8.94 -35.15 -26.53
C GLY A 607 -8.84 -33.97 -25.57
N SER A 608 -8.63 -32.74 -26.06
CA SER A 608 -8.69 -31.51 -25.26
C SER A 608 -10.06 -30.84 -25.28
N GLY A 609 -11.07 -31.47 -25.90
CA GLY A 609 -12.43 -30.94 -26.08
C GLY A 609 -12.60 -29.94 -27.21
N ALA A 610 -11.54 -29.64 -27.98
CA ALA A 610 -11.61 -28.66 -29.06
C ALA A 610 -12.30 -29.27 -30.29
N MET A 611 -13.32 -28.56 -30.80
CA MET A 611 -14.10 -28.95 -31.96
C MET A 611 -13.22 -28.97 -33.22
N GLN A 612 -13.29 -30.07 -33.95
CA GLN A 612 -12.55 -30.27 -35.19
C GLN A 612 -13.34 -29.75 -36.40
N THR A 613 -12.60 -29.35 -37.44
CA THR A 613 -13.13 -28.98 -38.75
C THR A 613 -12.26 -29.61 -39.85
N GLY A 614 -12.78 -29.71 -41.07
CA GLY A 614 -12.09 -30.34 -42.19
C GLY A 614 -12.14 -31.88 -42.16
N TRP A 615 -11.19 -32.52 -42.81
CA TRP A 615 -11.08 -33.98 -42.85
C TRP A 615 -10.56 -34.53 -41.53
N LEU A 616 -11.30 -35.47 -40.95
CA LEU A 616 -10.99 -36.14 -39.70
C LEU A 616 -10.79 -37.64 -39.97
N ASN A 617 -9.68 -38.20 -39.49
CA ASN A 617 -9.49 -39.64 -39.41
C ASN A 617 -9.80 -40.11 -37.98
N ASP A 618 -10.85 -40.92 -37.84
CA ASP A 618 -11.16 -41.59 -36.59
C ASP A 618 -10.99 -43.10 -36.79
N ASN A 619 -9.90 -43.63 -36.22
CA ASN A 619 -9.53 -45.04 -36.25
C ASN A 619 -9.56 -45.68 -37.66
N GLY A 620 -9.02 -44.98 -38.66
CA GLY A 620 -8.92 -45.46 -40.04
C GLY A 620 -10.14 -45.17 -40.91
N THR A 621 -11.23 -44.63 -40.34
CA THR A 621 -12.39 -44.15 -41.08
C THR A 621 -12.31 -42.63 -41.23
N TRP A 622 -12.49 -42.12 -42.44
CA TRP A 622 -12.47 -40.69 -42.72
C TRP A 622 -13.86 -40.07 -42.71
N TYR A 623 -13.95 -38.89 -42.12
CA TYR A 623 -15.14 -38.05 -42.04
C TYR A 623 -14.78 -36.62 -42.47
N TYR A 624 -15.77 -35.83 -42.87
CA TYR A 624 -15.58 -34.41 -43.11
C TYR A 624 -16.49 -33.58 -42.20
N LEU A 625 -15.91 -32.61 -41.51
CA LEU A 625 -16.60 -31.63 -40.67
C LEU A 625 -16.53 -30.28 -41.39
N TYR A 626 -17.66 -29.62 -41.61
CA TYR A 626 -17.69 -28.29 -42.20
C TYR A 626 -16.99 -27.25 -41.31
N SER A 627 -16.83 -26.01 -41.79
CA SER A 627 -16.20 -24.93 -41.01
C SER A 627 -16.95 -24.59 -39.72
N ASN A 628 -18.24 -24.90 -39.63
CA ASN A 628 -19.05 -24.79 -38.41
C ASN A 628 -18.99 -26.07 -37.53
N GLY A 629 -18.16 -27.05 -37.90
CA GLY A 629 -17.97 -28.32 -37.19
C GLY A 629 -19.00 -29.41 -37.50
N ALA A 630 -20.07 -29.10 -38.23
CA ALA A 630 -21.10 -30.10 -38.53
C ALA A 630 -20.56 -31.20 -39.45
N MET A 631 -20.84 -32.45 -39.10
CA MET A 631 -20.46 -33.60 -39.92
C MET A 631 -21.26 -33.65 -41.22
N ALA A 632 -20.56 -33.76 -42.34
CA ALA A 632 -21.16 -34.00 -43.64
C ALA A 632 -21.64 -35.46 -43.75
N ALA A 633 -22.88 -35.65 -44.22
CA ALA A 633 -23.46 -36.98 -44.45
C ALA A 633 -24.30 -36.97 -45.73
N ASN A 634 -24.39 -38.12 -46.42
CA ASN A 634 -25.13 -38.29 -47.68
C ASN A 634 -24.77 -37.25 -48.76
N THR A 635 -23.48 -36.95 -48.91
CA THR A 635 -23.01 -35.90 -49.82
C THR A 635 -21.65 -36.23 -50.42
N VAL A 636 -21.11 -35.34 -51.24
CA VAL A 636 -19.76 -35.42 -51.83
C VAL A 636 -18.96 -34.18 -51.43
N ILE A 637 -17.78 -34.37 -50.85
CA ILE A 637 -16.85 -33.28 -50.50
C ILE A 637 -15.55 -33.48 -51.29
N ASN A 638 -15.18 -32.49 -52.11
CA ASN A 638 -13.95 -32.52 -52.91
C ASN A 638 -13.76 -33.83 -53.74
N GLY A 639 -14.86 -34.41 -54.25
CA GLY A 639 -14.85 -35.65 -55.04
C GLY A 639 -14.98 -36.94 -54.23
N TYR A 640 -14.97 -36.88 -52.89
CA TYR A 640 -15.11 -38.04 -52.01
C TYR A 640 -16.54 -38.19 -51.51
N ARG A 641 -17.14 -39.39 -51.68
CA ARG A 641 -18.53 -39.67 -51.31
C ARG A 641 -18.63 -40.07 -49.84
N LEU A 642 -19.49 -39.40 -49.08
CA LEU A 642 -19.76 -39.70 -47.67
C LEU A 642 -21.13 -40.38 -47.53
N SER A 643 -21.18 -41.47 -46.77
CA SER A 643 -22.39 -42.24 -46.50
C SER A 643 -23.34 -41.54 -45.53
N ALA A 644 -24.46 -42.18 -45.16
CA ALA A 644 -25.42 -41.66 -44.18
C ALA A 644 -24.83 -41.51 -42.77
N SER A 645 -23.78 -42.27 -42.43
CA SER A 645 -23.03 -42.11 -41.17
C SER A 645 -21.91 -41.06 -41.27
N GLY A 646 -21.73 -40.43 -42.43
CA GLY A 646 -20.64 -39.48 -42.69
C GLY A 646 -19.30 -40.13 -43.03
N ALA A 647 -19.19 -41.46 -42.95
CA ALA A 647 -17.97 -42.18 -43.32
C ALA A 647 -17.73 -42.11 -44.83
N TRP A 648 -16.48 -41.85 -45.22
CA TRP A 648 -15.99 -41.92 -46.60
C TRP A 648 -16.07 -43.36 -47.13
N VAL A 649 -16.68 -43.52 -48.32
CA VAL A 649 -16.89 -44.80 -49.01
C VAL A 649 -16.37 -44.80 -50.44
#